data_AF-A0A2E8STM1-F1
#
_entry.id   AF-A0A2E8STM1-F1
#
_cell.length_a   1.000
_cell.length_b   1.000
_cell.length_c   1.000
_cell.angle_alpha   90.00
_cell.angle_beta   90.00
_cell.angle_gamma   90.00
#
_symmetry.space_group_name_H-M   'P 1'
#
loop_
_entity.id
_entity.type
_entity.pdbx_description
1 polymer ?
#
loop_
_entity_poly.entity_id
_entity_poly.type
_entity_poly.pdbx_seq_one_letter_code
_entity_poly.pdbx_strand_id
1 'polypeptide(L)'
;AEKALATINTQVTQAGTIHAAANKSLAEAQTKQKTGQPVLTKRLTDLAKADSAEQAKVTAAGAALTAAQEDADHLRLSKTFAALYTARREISSQDAELAQLKAEAESAQTALTNAKAALAAAQKLDLDAAKSALQAKVTEAQNARATADKALATAQAEVAREKTKIVEAQKLVATREAGMKQAQTNLQAAQTAESKAKAAAKVEADKLAAVQKQYNDLAAVELVPVETIDRALGISVAQALIAKENAAKALQSIERELVTAEKAATETAVAAKTALDAAAKAKTAMTPLASALAEAKAFAANQVKAEAAAKTAYEALLQKMKPVETAAVAAEARFKASPAAKVKADAALKAVNAKVEAALAAFQKAEMAAQTAELNAGNDAAKQAEAMKLRAAATAAKGTLDTLSAKDQKAALAEVAKATEIIAAASRAKAAADTALVATKATVAQGKAKMDAATKARIAAQQAEAAAQNKLDPVFAAHNRAAQLASTRQQTAATAKAHWTELVNAQQKPALAALAAAETILKELTPAKKSSALVLTRVKAEMLVAKKPVDAAKTVAANAQTAAQTAIAEVAKMQAAVKTAQTAVNESRAAMAMAEKAVALMAKEKIEPMQAAVAAAAKAMSAAQTAHANVEKDHQTRVVALTKQVETQSTTAKAKQTAADKFAGAMTEARKKLETFEAEYQKLKSAAADTAEPTKTAANN
;
A
#
# COMPACT_ATOMS: atom_id res chain seq x y z
N ALA A 1 -174.87 -96.48 -17.05
CA ALA A 1 -175.21 -97.59 -16.14
C ALA A 1 -176.40 -97.26 -15.24
N GLU A 2 -176.20 -96.62 -14.07
CA GLU A 2 -177.23 -96.49 -13.01
C GLU A 2 -178.60 -95.96 -13.48
N LYS A 3 -178.62 -94.96 -14.36
CA LYS A 3 -179.86 -94.39 -14.90
C LYS A 3 -180.70 -95.37 -15.73
N ALA A 4 -180.09 -96.39 -16.33
CA ALA A 4 -180.78 -97.47 -17.04
C ALA A 4 -181.30 -98.55 -16.07
N LEU A 5 -180.52 -98.85 -15.02
CA LEU A 5 -180.88 -99.82 -13.98
C LEU A 5 -182.20 -99.43 -13.28
N ALA A 6 -182.38 -98.13 -13.00
CA ALA A 6 -183.59 -97.59 -12.38
C ALA A 6 -184.86 -97.74 -13.26
N THR A 7 -184.71 -97.63 -14.59
CA THR A 7 -185.84 -97.75 -15.54
C THR A 7 -186.35 -99.19 -15.63
N ILE A 8 -185.43 -100.17 -15.64
CA ILE A 8 -185.76 -101.60 -15.76
C ILE A 8 -186.51 -102.10 -14.51
N ASN A 9 -186.04 -101.76 -13.29
CA ASN A 9 -186.72 -102.15 -12.05
C ASN A 9 -188.18 -101.65 -11.95
N THR A 10 -188.49 -100.52 -12.58
CA THR A 10 -189.86 -99.97 -12.58
C THR A 10 -190.82 -100.83 -13.41
N GLN A 11 -190.38 -101.36 -14.56
CA GLN A 11 -191.20 -102.21 -15.42
C GLN A 11 -191.44 -103.59 -14.80
N VAL A 12 -190.44 -104.17 -14.14
CA VAL A 12 -190.56 -105.45 -13.41
C VAL A 12 -191.62 -105.38 -12.30
N THR A 13 -191.80 -104.22 -11.67
CA THR A 13 -192.76 -104.01 -10.58
C THR A 13 -194.22 -103.97 -11.06
N GLN A 14 -194.49 -103.45 -12.26
CA GLN A 14 -195.84 -103.45 -12.86
C GLN A 14 -196.30 -104.84 -13.32
N ALA A 15 -195.38 -105.68 -13.81
CA ALA A 15 -195.71 -107.04 -14.25
C ALA A 15 -196.21 -107.92 -13.09
N GLY A 16 -195.61 -107.79 -11.90
CA GLY A 16 -195.99 -108.55 -10.71
C GLY A 16 -197.42 -108.29 -10.21
N THR A 17 -197.97 -107.08 -10.42
CA THR A 17 -199.32 -106.73 -9.95
C THR A 17 -200.43 -107.34 -10.81
N ILE A 18 -200.19 -107.52 -12.11
CA ILE A 18 -201.14 -108.14 -13.04
C ILE A 18 -201.22 -109.66 -12.80
N HIS A 19 -200.08 -110.31 -12.57
CA HIS A 19 -200.02 -111.76 -12.34
C HIS A 19 -200.79 -112.20 -11.07
N ALA A 20 -200.78 -111.36 -10.02
CA ALA A 20 -201.58 -111.59 -8.82
C ALA A 20 -203.10 -111.51 -9.06
N ALA A 21 -203.55 -110.68 -10.01
CA ALA A 21 -204.97 -110.55 -10.35
C ALA A 21 -205.47 -111.74 -11.21
N ALA A 22 -204.66 -112.21 -12.17
CA ALA A 22 -205.00 -113.35 -13.03
C ALA A 22 -205.23 -114.65 -12.23
N ASN A 23 -204.34 -114.95 -11.28
CA ASN A 23 -204.46 -116.14 -10.42
C ASN A 23 -205.74 -116.15 -9.56
N LYS A 24 -206.23 -114.97 -9.15
CA LYS A 24 -207.48 -114.89 -8.38
C LYS A 24 -208.71 -115.25 -9.22
N SER A 25 -208.75 -114.81 -10.48
CA SER A 25 -209.86 -115.14 -11.39
C SER A 25 -209.89 -116.62 -11.82
N LEU A 26 -208.74 -117.31 -11.84
CA LEU A 26 -208.67 -118.73 -12.16
C LEU A 26 -209.31 -119.61 -11.06
N ALA A 27 -209.12 -119.25 -9.79
CA ALA A 27 -209.68 -119.98 -8.65
C ALA A 27 -211.21 -119.91 -8.57
N GLU A 28 -211.82 -118.76 -8.91
CA GLU A 28 -213.28 -118.56 -8.89
C GLU A 28 -213.99 -119.33 -10.03
N ALA A 29 -213.32 -119.59 -11.15
CA ALA A 29 -213.89 -120.33 -12.27
C ALA A 29 -214.12 -121.83 -11.97
N GLN A 30 -213.46 -122.40 -10.96
CA GLN A 30 -213.56 -123.82 -10.63
C GLN A 30 -214.80 -124.19 -9.79
N THR A 31 -215.57 -123.22 -9.26
CA THR A 31 -216.61 -123.48 -8.24
C THR A 31 -218.06 -123.63 -8.74
N LYS A 32 -218.34 -123.46 -10.05
CA LYS A 32 -219.65 -123.70 -10.72
C LYS A 32 -219.36 -124.12 -12.18
N GLN A 33 -220.03 -125.00 -12.93
CA GLN A 33 -221.20 -125.89 -12.86
C GLN A 33 -220.93 -127.00 -13.90
N LYS A 34 -221.35 -128.27 -13.85
CA LYS A 34 -222.45 -129.03 -13.21
C LYS A 34 -223.88 -128.90 -13.76
N THR A 35 -224.10 -128.13 -14.83
CA THR A 35 -225.30 -128.18 -15.71
C THR A 35 -224.87 -127.75 -17.12
N GLY A 36 -224.93 -128.62 -18.12
CA GLY A 36 -223.98 -128.55 -19.26
C GLY A 36 -224.46 -127.80 -20.51
N GLN A 37 -223.94 -126.59 -20.76
CA GLN A 37 -223.99 -125.96 -22.10
C GLN A 37 -222.73 -125.13 -22.45
N PRO A 38 -222.46 -124.88 -23.75
CA PRO A 38 -221.10 -124.77 -24.31
C PRO A 38 -220.33 -123.44 -24.11
N VAL A 39 -220.65 -122.62 -23.10
CA VAL A 39 -220.03 -121.28 -22.94
C VAL A 39 -218.66 -121.31 -22.25
N LEU A 40 -218.44 -122.18 -21.26
CA LEU A 40 -217.24 -122.14 -20.41
C LEU A 40 -215.93 -122.42 -21.17
N THR A 41 -215.95 -123.34 -22.14
CA THR A 41 -214.74 -123.79 -22.85
C THR A 41 -214.01 -122.65 -23.56
N LYS A 42 -214.73 -121.65 -24.08
CA LYS A 42 -214.12 -120.54 -24.84
C LYS A 42 -213.25 -119.62 -23.97
N ARG A 43 -213.67 -119.34 -22.73
CA ARG A 43 -212.94 -118.44 -21.82
C ARG A 43 -211.58 -118.98 -21.38
N LEU A 44 -211.46 -120.29 -21.21
CA LEU A 44 -210.21 -120.94 -20.81
C LEU A 44 -209.13 -120.84 -21.90
N THR A 45 -209.51 -120.90 -23.18
CA THR A 45 -208.56 -120.79 -24.30
C THR A 45 -208.01 -119.37 -24.47
N ASP A 46 -208.83 -118.34 -24.26
CA ASP A 46 -208.40 -116.95 -24.41
C ASP A 46 -207.41 -116.52 -23.31
N LEU A 47 -207.58 -117.01 -22.06
CA LEU A 47 -206.65 -116.73 -20.96
C LEU A 47 -205.24 -117.28 -21.21
N ALA A 48 -205.14 -118.54 -21.67
CA ALA A 48 -203.84 -119.21 -21.87
C ALA A 48 -202.95 -118.54 -22.93
N LYS A 49 -203.55 -117.81 -23.89
CA LYS A 49 -202.81 -117.03 -24.89
C LYS A 49 -202.20 -115.74 -24.32
N ALA A 50 -202.86 -115.08 -23.38
CA ALA A 50 -202.36 -113.84 -22.79
C ALA A 50 -201.11 -114.09 -21.94
N ASP A 51 -201.12 -115.17 -21.15
CA ASP A 51 -200.03 -115.57 -20.25
C ASP A 51 -198.72 -115.85 -21.00
N SER A 52 -198.81 -116.62 -22.10
CA SER A 52 -197.68 -116.99 -22.96
C SER A 52 -196.97 -115.78 -23.60
N ALA A 53 -197.66 -114.66 -23.78
CA ALA A 53 -197.12 -113.47 -24.44
C ALA A 53 -196.26 -112.57 -23.52
N GLU A 54 -196.53 -112.57 -22.20
CA GLU A 54 -195.71 -111.82 -21.24
C GLU A 54 -194.48 -112.61 -20.77
N GLN A 55 -194.59 -113.94 -20.66
CA GLN A 55 -193.45 -114.82 -20.35
C GLN A 55 -192.27 -114.58 -21.31
N ALA A 56 -192.56 -114.33 -22.60
CA ALA A 56 -191.55 -114.05 -23.63
C ALA A 56 -190.82 -112.70 -23.44
N LYS A 57 -191.47 -111.68 -22.87
CA LYS A 57 -190.84 -110.36 -22.63
C LYS A 57 -189.87 -110.38 -21.46
N VAL A 58 -190.18 -111.16 -20.42
CA VAL A 58 -189.32 -111.33 -19.24
C VAL A 58 -187.97 -111.92 -19.63
N THR A 59 -187.95 -112.92 -20.52
CA THR A 59 -186.71 -113.56 -20.99
C THR A 59 -185.82 -112.59 -21.78
N ALA A 60 -186.40 -111.71 -22.59
CA ALA A 60 -185.63 -110.74 -23.38
C ALA A 60 -184.93 -109.66 -22.53
N ALA A 61 -185.55 -109.25 -21.41
CA ALA A 61 -184.98 -108.26 -20.50
C ALA A 61 -183.74 -108.79 -19.74
N GLY A 62 -183.69 -110.10 -19.44
CA GLY A 62 -182.57 -110.70 -18.70
C GLY A 62 -181.24 -110.66 -19.46
N ALA A 63 -181.26 -110.87 -20.78
CA ALA A 63 -180.04 -110.88 -21.60
C ALA A 63 -179.36 -109.50 -21.72
N ALA A 64 -180.12 -108.41 -21.63
CA ALA A 64 -179.61 -107.05 -21.76
C ALA A 64 -178.86 -106.54 -20.51
N LEU A 65 -179.06 -107.18 -19.35
CA LEU A 65 -178.44 -106.76 -18.10
C LEU A 65 -176.98 -107.20 -18.01
N THR A 66 -176.67 -108.44 -18.40
CA THR A 66 -175.33 -109.05 -18.26
C THR A 66 -174.27 -108.31 -19.07
N ALA A 67 -174.55 -107.97 -20.33
CA ALA A 67 -173.59 -107.30 -21.22
C ALA A 67 -173.20 -105.88 -20.77
N ALA A 68 -174.03 -105.21 -19.97
CA ALA A 68 -173.74 -103.88 -19.43
C ALA A 68 -172.83 -103.91 -18.20
N GLN A 69 -172.57 -105.10 -17.62
CA GLN A 69 -171.78 -105.28 -16.41
C GLN A 69 -170.27 -105.37 -16.74
N GLU A 70 -169.90 -106.11 -17.79
CA GLU A 70 -168.48 -106.39 -18.15
C GLU A 70 -167.68 -105.15 -18.59
N ASP A 71 -168.30 -104.25 -19.37
CA ASP A 71 -167.67 -103.00 -19.84
C ASP A 71 -167.23 -102.06 -18.71
N ALA A 72 -167.91 -102.12 -17.55
CA ALA A 72 -167.64 -101.23 -16.43
C ALA A 72 -166.32 -101.57 -15.70
N ASP A 73 -166.01 -102.86 -15.56
CA ASP A 73 -164.85 -103.33 -14.81
C ASP A 73 -163.55 -103.18 -15.61
N HIS A 74 -163.60 -103.37 -16.93
CA HIS A 74 -162.43 -103.27 -17.80
C HIS A 74 -161.83 -101.83 -17.83
N LEU A 75 -162.69 -100.81 -17.72
CA LEU A 75 -162.27 -99.39 -17.63
C LEU A 75 -161.56 -99.07 -16.29
N ARG A 76 -161.93 -99.77 -15.21
CA ARG A 76 -161.41 -99.51 -13.87
C ARG A 76 -159.96 -100.00 -13.70
N LEU A 77 -159.61 -101.12 -14.32
CA LEU A 77 -158.26 -101.70 -14.29
C LEU A 77 -157.21 -100.80 -14.99
N SER A 78 -157.59 -100.16 -16.10
CA SER A 78 -156.70 -99.33 -16.93
C SER A 78 -156.10 -98.14 -16.16
N LYS A 79 -156.90 -97.43 -15.35
CA LYS A 79 -156.46 -96.19 -14.68
C LYS A 79 -155.39 -96.43 -13.62
N THR A 80 -155.47 -97.55 -12.89
CA THR A 80 -154.58 -97.83 -11.75
C THR A 80 -153.14 -98.14 -12.19
N PHE A 81 -152.95 -98.72 -13.39
CA PHE A 81 -151.62 -98.98 -13.94
C PHE A 81 -150.82 -97.68 -14.23
N ALA A 82 -151.48 -96.65 -14.77
CA ALA A 82 -150.82 -95.41 -15.16
C ALA A 82 -150.26 -94.61 -13.96
N ALA A 83 -150.92 -94.70 -12.80
CA ALA A 83 -150.46 -94.07 -11.56
C ALA A 83 -149.13 -94.68 -11.05
N LEU A 84 -149.00 -96.01 -11.15
CA LEU A 84 -147.83 -96.75 -10.66
C LEU A 84 -146.53 -96.35 -11.38
N TYR A 85 -146.58 -96.23 -12.71
CA TYR A 85 -145.41 -95.97 -13.54
C TYR A 85 -144.75 -94.61 -13.23
N THR A 86 -145.56 -93.59 -12.95
CA THR A 86 -145.09 -92.22 -12.68
C THR A 86 -144.29 -92.15 -11.38
N ALA A 87 -144.83 -92.70 -10.28
CA ALA A 87 -144.20 -92.64 -8.96
C ALA A 87 -142.82 -93.33 -8.92
N ARG A 88 -142.62 -94.39 -9.72
CA ARG A 88 -141.36 -95.14 -9.76
C ARG A 88 -140.20 -94.32 -10.36
N ARG A 89 -140.49 -93.32 -11.19
CA ARG A 89 -139.48 -92.48 -11.86
C ARG A 89 -138.95 -91.35 -10.97
N GLU A 90 -139.78 -90.75 -10.13
CA GLU A 90 -139.37 -89.60 -9.27
C GLU A 90 -138.39 -90.01 -8.17
N ILE A 91 -138.62 -91.15 -7.51
CA ILE A 91 -137.74 -91.66 -6.44
C ILE A 91 -136.30 -91.83 -6.93
N SER A 92 -136.12 -92.28 -8.18
CA SER A 92 -134.80 -92.56 -8.74
C SER A 92 -133.94 -91.33 -9.01
N SER A 93 -134.51 -90.11 -9.14
CA SER A 93 -133.71 -88.89 -9.24
C SER A 93 -133.32 -88.31 -7.88
N GLN A 94 -134.13 -88.53 -6.86
CA GLN A 94 -133.90 -88.01 -5.51
C GLN A 94 -132.75 -88.75 -4.78
N ASP A 95 -132.48 -90.02 -5.10
CA ASP A 95 -131.35 -90.77 -4.51
C ASP A 95 -129.97 -90.17 -4.86
N ALA A 96 -129.82 -89.57 -6.05
CA ALA A 96 -128.56 -88.97 -6.49
C ALA A 96 -128.20 -87.68 -5.71
N GLU A 97 -129.20 -86.86 -5.39
CA GLU A 97 -129.04 -85.58 -4.71
C GLU A 97 -128.61 -85.76 -3.23
N LEU A 98 -129.10 -86.82 -2.57
CA LEU A 98 -128.72 -87.15 -1.19
C LEU A 98 -127.23 -87.53 -1.07
N ALA A 99 -126.65 -88.17 -2.10
CA ALA A 99 -125.24 -88.57 -2.07
C ALA A 99 -124.29 -87.35 -2.09
N GLN A 100 -124.62 -86.32 -2.88
CA GLN A 100 -123.83 -85.10 -2.98
C GLN A 100 -123.79 -84.31 -1.66
N LEU A 101 -124.95 -84.15 -1.01
CA LEU A 101 -125.06 -83.37 0.24
C LEU A 101 -124.20 -83.95 1.40
N LYS A 102 -123.97 -85.27 1.43
CA LYS A 102 -123.12 -85.90 2.44
C LYS A 102 -121.63 -85.58 2.25
N ALA A 103 -121.13 -85.61 1.01
CA ALA A 103 -119.73 -85.31 0.72
C ALA A 103 -119.34 -83.86 1.10
N GLU A 104 -120.26 -82.90 0.92
CA GLU A 104 -120.03 -81.51 1.30
C GLU A 104 -119.92 -81.30 2.82
N ALA A 105 -120.58 -82.13 3.64
CA ALA A 105 -120.51 -82.05 5.10
C ALA A 105 -119.15 -82.53 5.65
N GLU A 106 -118.62 -83.65 5.15
CA GLU A 106 -117.33 -84.21 5.58
C GLU A 106 -116.15 -83.29 5.26
N SER A 107 -116.17 -82.63 4.09
CA SER A 107 -115.16 -81.65 3.69
C SER A 107 -115.07 -80.48 4.67
N ALA A 108 -116.22 -79.90 5.06
CA ALA A 108 -116.29 -78.79 6.00
C ALA A 108 -115.83 -79.17 7.42
N GLN A 109 -116.13 -80.38 7.88
CA GLN A 109 -115.69 -80.88 9.18
C GLN A 109 -114.16 -81.05 9.29
N THR A 110 -113.50 -81.39 8.17
CA THR A 110 -112.03 -81.50 8.09
C THR A 110 -111.36 -80.14 8.27
N ALA A 111 -111.88 -79.09 7.63
CA ALA A 111 -111.30 -77.74 7.69
C ALA A 111 -111.34 -77.13 9.11
N LEU A 112 -112.40 -77.41 9.89
CA LEU A 112 -112.51 -77.04 11.30
C LEU A 112 -111.41 -77.67 12.17
N THR A 113 -111.05 -78.92 11.89
CA THR A 113 -110.07 -79.67 12.68
C THR A 113 -108.67 -79.06 12.55
N ASN A 114 -108.28 -78.70 11.32
CA ASN A 114 -106.98 -78.07 11.06
C ASN A 114 -106.83 -76.69 11.71
N ALA A 115 -107.89 -75.86 11.69
CA ALA A 115 -107.87 -74.54 12.32
C ALA A 115 -107.61 -74.62 13.84
N LYS A 116 -108.21 -75.61 14.52
CA LYS A 116 -108.03 -75.82 15.98
C LYS A 116 -106.59 -76.19 16.34
N ALA A 117 -105.92 -76.99 15.51
CA ALA A 117 -104.53 -77.38 15.74
C ALA A 117 -103.56 -76.18 15.68
N ALA A 118 -103.77 -75.26 14.75
CA ALA A 118 -102.93 -74.07 14.59
C ALA A 118 -103.04 -73.09 15.78
N LEU A 119 -104.25 -72.89 16.32
CA LEU A 119 -104.47 -72.08 17.52
C LEU A 119 -103.76 -72.68 18.75
N ALA A 120 -103.88 -73.99 18.95
CA ALA A 120 -103.25 -74.68 20.09
C ALA A 120 -101.71 -74.63 20.06
N ALA A 121 -101.09 -74.54 18.88
CA ALA A 121 -99.64 -74.35 18.74
C ALA A 121 -99.20 -72.93 19.13
N ALA A 122 -99.96 -71.90 18.74
CA ALA A 122 -99.63 -70.51 19.07
C ALA A 122 -99.77 -70.21 20.57
N GLN A 123 -100.72 -70.85 21.26
CA GLN A 123 -100.95 -70.71 22.71
C GLN A 123 -99.89 -71.41 23.58
N LYS A 124 -98.98 -72.21 23.01
CA LYS A 124 -97.93 -72.97 23.72
C LYS A 124 -96.54 -72.31 23.70
N LEU A 125 -96.42 -71.10 23.17
CA LEU A 125 -95.13 -70.43 23.03
C LEU A 125 -94.76 -69.66 24.31
N ASP A 126 -93.69 -70.11 24.98
CA ASP A 126 -93.23 -69.55 26.26
C ASP A 126 -92.62 -68.14 26.06
N LEU A 127 -93.34 -67.14 26.56
CA LEU A 127 -93.00 -65.72 26.40
C LEU A 127 -91.88 -65.27 27.38
N ASP A 128 -91.77 -65.92 28.54
CA ASP A 128 -90.84 -65.51 29.60
C ASP A 128 -89.41 -65.98 29.30
N ALA A 129 -89.27 -67.14 28.64
CA ALA A 129 -87.99 -67.59 28.08
C ALA A 129 -87.45 -66.59 27.02
N ALA A 130 -88.31 -66.06 26.16
CA ALA A 130 -87.92 -65.11 25.11
C ALA A 130 -87.50 -63.74 25.67
N LYS A 131 -88.22 -63.21 26.67
CA LYS A 131 -87.85 -61.98 27.40
C LYS A 131 -86.49 -62.14 28.09
N SER A 132 -86.29 -63.26 28.81
CA SER A 132 -85.07 -63.52 29.60
C SER A 132 -83.80 -63.55 28.73
N ALA A 133 -83.85 -64.18 27.55
CA ALA A 133 -82.72 -64.22 26.63
C ALA A 133 -82.34 -62.83 26.07
N LEU A 134 -83.34 -61.97 25.80
CA LEU A 134 -83.12 -60.60 25.34
C LEU A 134 -82.57 -59.69 26.46
N GLN A 135 -83.03 -59.86 27.70
CA GLN A 135 -82.51 -59.12 28.85
C GLN A 135 -81.03 -59.41 29.11
N ALA A 136 -80.57 -60.66 28.96
CA ALA A 136 -79.16 -61.02 29.08
C ALA A 136 -78.26 -60.26 28.06
N LYS A 137 -78.75 -60.09 26.82
CA LYS A 137 -78.04 -59.32 25.78
C LYS A 137 -77.98 -57.82 26.07
N VAL A 138 -78.96 -57.25 26.78
CA VAL A 138 -78.89 -55.86 27.27
C VAL A 138 -77.76 -55.71 28.31
N THR A 139 -77.67 -56.63 29.28
CA THR A 139 -76.60 -56.61 30.31
C THR A 139 -75.20 -56.78 29.71
N GLU A 140 -75.04 -57.66 28.72
CA GLU A 140 -73.77 -57.86 28.01
C GLU A 140 -73.31 -56.57 27.30
N ALA A 141 -74.22 -55.89 26.60
CA ALA A 141 -73.93 -54.63 25.92
C ALA A 141 -73.64 -53.46 26.89
N GLN A 142 -74.28 -53.44 28.06
CA GLN A 142 -73.98 -52.47 29.13
C GLN A 142 -72.54 -52.64 29.66
N ASN A 143 -72.11 -53.87 29.92
CA ASN A 143 -70.75 -54.16 30.41
C ASN A 143 -69.67 -53.83 29.37
N ALA A 144 -69.93 -54.09 28.08
CA ALA A 144 -69.04 -53.71 27.00
C ALA A 144 -68.85 -52.18 26.92
N ARG A 145 -69.94 -51.41 27.07
CA ARG A 145 -69.89 -49.94 27.09
C ARG A 145 -69.09 -49.40 28.28
N ALA A 146 -69.36 -49.89 29.50
CA ALA A 146 -68.62 -49.45 30.70
C ALA A 146 -67.11 -49.71 30.60
N THR A 147 -66.71 -50.80 29.93
CA THR A 147 -65.30 -51.12 29.66
C THR A 147 -64.66 -50.12 28.69
N ALA A 148 -65.37 -49.76 27.62
CA ALA A 148 -64.91 -48.77 26.64
C ALA A 148 -64.77 -47.36 27.25
N ASP A 149 -65.75 -46.94 28.08
CA ASP A 149 -65.73 -45.64 28.77
C ASP A 149 -64.52 -45.54 29.73
N LYS A 150 -64.22 -46.61 30.49
CA LYS A 150 -63.05 -46.68 31.38
C LYS A 150 -61.71 -46.63 30.63
N ALA A 151 -61.63 -47.27 29.46
CA ALA A 151 -60.45 -47.21 28.60
C ALA A 151 -60.21 -45.77 28.11
N LEU A 152 -61.26 -45.11 27.57
CA LEU A 152 -61.19 -43.73 27.09
C LEU A 152 -60.73 -42.75 28.19
N ALA A 153 -61.26 -42.88 29.41
CA ALA A 153 -60.84 -42.05 30.55
C ALA A 153 -59.35 -42.25 30.91
N THR A 154 -58.84 -43.47 30.77
CA THR A 154 -57.41 -43.77 31.02
C THR A 154 -56.52 -43.12 29.96
N ALA A 155 -56.87 -43.24 28.68
CA ALA A 155 -56.15 -42.58 27.59
C ALA A 155 -56.17 -41.04 27.73
N GLN A 156 -57.29 -40.45 28.15
CA GLN A 156 -57.41 -39.01 28.43
C GLN A 156 -56.46 -38.57 29.56
N ALA A 157 -56.34 -39.36 30.63
CA ALA A 157 -55.43 -39.06 31.74
C ALA A 157 -53.95 -39.16 31.34
N GLU A 158 -53.57 -40.10 30.47
CA GLU A 158 -52.20 -40.19 29.93
C GLU A 158 -51.84 -38.98 29.06
N VAL A 159 -52.72 -38.59 28.13
CA VAL A 159 -52.53 -37.39 27.29
C VAL A 159 -52.48 -36.12 28.15
N ALA A 160 -53.23 -36.04 29.26
CA ALA A 160 -53.17 -34.92 30.19
C ALA A 160 -51.81 -34.80 30.93
N ARG A 161 -51.21 -35.94 31.33
CA ARG A 161 -49.85 -35.95 31.92
C ARG A 161 -48.75 -35.58 30.92
N GLU A 162 -48.91 -35.93 29.66
CA GLU A 162 -47.92 -35.54 28.64
C GLU A 162 -48.06 -34.05 28.28
N LYS A 163 -49.28 -33.48 28.34
CA LYS A 163 -49.52 -32.04 28.19
C LYS A 163 -48.85 -31.19 29.27
N THR A 164 -48.68 -31.65 30.52
CA THR A 164 -48.00 -30.84 31.55
C THR A 164 -46.52 -30.60 31.23
N LYS A 165 -45.86 -31.52 30.53
CA LYS A 165 -44.46 -31.33 30.07
C LYS A 165 -44.32 -30.20 29.04
N ILE A 166 -45.35 -29.94 28.22
CA ILE A 166 -45.37 -28.80 27.30
C ILE A 166 -45.39 -27.48 28.10
N VAL A 167 -46.15 -27.41 29.18
CA VAL A 167 -46.21 -26.22 30.05
C VAL A 167 -44.87 -25.94 30.74
N GLU A 168 -44.14 -26.99 31.14
CA GLU A 168 -42.78 -26.86 31.68
C GLU A 168 -41.78 -26.41 30.60
N ALA A 169 -41.86 -26.95 29.38
CA ALA A 169 -41.05 -26.50 28.25
C ALA A 169 -41.32 -25.02 27.90
N GLN A 170 -42.59 -24.59 27.92
CA GLN A 170 -42.98 -23.18 27.72
C GLN A 170 -42.37 -22.26 28.78
N LYS A 171 -42.40 -22.65 30.07
CA LYS A 171 -41.74 -21.91 31.16
C LYS A 171 -40.23 -21.81 30.95
N LEU A 172 -39.58 -22.88 30.49
CA LEU A 172 -38.14 -22.89 30.20
C LEU A 172 -37.80 -21.97 29.02
N VAL A 173 -38.60 -21.97 27.95
CA VAL A 173 -38.47 -21.04 26.82
C VAL A 173 -38.57 -19.59 27.30
N ALA A 174 -39.61 -19.23 28.05
CA ALA A 174 -39.80 -17.87 28.58
C ALA A 174 -38.63 -17.43 29.48
N THR A 175 -38.10 -18.34 30.31
CA THR A 175 -36.94 -18.07 31.17
C THR A 175 -35.67 -17.81 30.36
N ARG A 176 -35.41 -18.62 29.31
CA ARG A 176 -34.26 -18.42 28.43
C ARG A 176 -34.39 -17.16 27.56
N GLU A 177 -35.60 -16.80 27.14
CA GLU A 177 -35.87 -15.56 26.41
C GLU A 177 -35.63 -14.32 27.28
N ALA A 178 -36.01 -14.35 28.56
CA ALA A 178 -35.66 -13.29 29.52
C ALA A 178 -34.14 -13.17 29.70
N GLY A 179 -33.42 -14.31 29.83
CA GLY A 179 -31.96 -14.33 29.91
C GLY A 179 -31.27 -13.78 28.66
N MET A 180 -31.78 -14.11 27.48
CA MET A 180 -31.32 -13.55 26.20
C MET A 180 -31.54 -12.03 26.12
N LYS A 181 -32.69 -11.53 26.57
CA LYS A 181 -32.97 -10.09 26.63
C LYS A 181 -32.03 -9.37 27.59
N GLN A 182 -31.72 -9.95 28.76
CA GLN A 182 -30.73 -9.40 29.67
C GLN A 182 -29.32 -9.39 29.06
N ALA A 183 -28.93 -10.44 28.32
CA ALA A 183 -27.64 -10.47 27.62
C ALA A 183 -27.54 -9.36 26.55
N GLN A 184 -28.63 -9.07 25.83
CA GLN A 184 -28.69 -7.95 24.88
C GLN A 184 -28.53 -6.59 25.57
N THR A 185 -29.19 -6.37 26.72
CA THR A 185 -29.01 -5.16 27.54
C THR A 185 -27.54 -5.00 27.99
N ASN A 186 -26.91 -6.09 28.45
CA ASN A 186 -25.51 -6.08 28.88
C ASN A 186 -24.56 -5.76 27.71
N LEU A 187 -24.83 -6.29 26.51
CA LEU A 187 -24.08 -5.95 25.29
C LEU A 187 -24.21 -4.46 24.95
N GLN A 188 -25.41 -3.88 25.02
CA GLN A 188 -25.63 -2.46 24.73
C GLN A 188 -24.93 -1.54 25.75
N ALA A 189 -24.90 -1.95 27.02
CA ALA A 189 -24.13 -1.26 28.07
C ALA A 189 -22.62 -1.33 27.79
N ALA A 190 -22.10 -2.50 27.42
CA ALA A 190 -20.70 -2.68 27.05
C ALA A 190 -20.30 -1.84 25.82
N GLN A 191 -21.14 -1.80 24.77
CA GLN A 191 -20.91 -0.95 23.58
C GLN A 191 -20.91 0.55 23.93
N THR A 192 -21.76 0.96 24.86
CA THR A 192 -21.78 2.35 25.37
C THR A 192 -20.50 2.68 26.15
N ALA A 193 -20.00 1.73 26.95
CA ALA A 193 -18.74 1.87 27.66
C ALA A 193 -17.53 1.90 26.70
N GLU A 194 -17.52 1.05 25.66
CA GLU A 194 -16.51 1.04 24.59
C GLU A 194 -16.43 2.40 23.88
N SER A 195 -17.57 2.96 23.48
CA SER A 195 -17.63 4.27 22.83
C SER A 195 -17.07 5.39 23.73
N LYS A 196 -17.43 5.40 25.02
CA LYS A 196 -16.88 6.36 26.00
C LYS A 196 -15.38 6.19 26.20
N ALA A 197 -14.89 4.96 26.32
CA ALA A 197 -13.48 4.67 26.53
C ALA A 197 -12.63 5.04 25.30
N LYS A 198 -13.12 4.76 24.07
CA LYS A 198 -12.48 5.20 22.82
C LYS A 198 -12.45 6.73 22.69
N ALA A 199 -13.53 7.42 23.05
CA ALA A 199 -13.56 8.88 23.04
C ALA A 199 -12.56 9.48 24.06
N ALA A 200 -12.48 8.94 25.27
CA ALA A 200 -11.50 9.36 26.27
C ALA A 200 -10.06 9.10 25.81
N ALA A 201 -9.76 7.93 25.27
CA ALA A 201 -8.44 7.61 24.72
C ALA A 201 -8.02 8.57 23.59
N LYS A 202 -8.96 8.94 22.71
CA LYS A 202 -8.71 9.96 21.67
C LYS A 202 -8.40 11.34 22.28
N VAL A 203 -9.18 11.79 23.26
CA VAL A 203 -8.95 13.10 23.93
C VAL A 203 -7.58 13.15 24.60
N GLU A 204 -7.16 12.09 25.29
CA GLU A 204 -5.84 12.06 25.93
C GLU A 204 -4.68 11.93 24.92
N ALA A 205 -4.90 11.25 23.79
CA ALA A 205 -3.93 11.24 22.68
C ALA A 205 -3.79 12.62 22.02
N ASP A 206 -4.90 13.32 21.77
CA ASP A 206 -4.91 14.68 21.20
C ASP A 206 -4.23 15.69 22.17
N LYS A 207 -4.45 15.55 23.49
CA LYS A 207 -3.73 16.31 24.53
C LYS A 207 -2.22 16.02 24.54
N LEU A 208 -1.82 14.74 24.47
CA LEU A 208 -0.40 14.37 24.38
C LEU A 208 0.24 15.01 23.15
N ALA A 209 -0.41 14.97 21.98
CA ALA A 209 0.08 15.59 20.77
C ALA A 209 0.25 17.12 20.93
N ALA A 210 -0.70 17.80 21.57
CA ALA A 210 -0.62 19.24 21.85
C ALA A 210 0.55 19.61 22.79
N VAL A 211 0.71 18.89 23.91
CA VAL A 211 1.79 19.15 24.88
C VAL A 211 3.16 18.76 24.30
N GLN A 212 3.24 17.69 23.52
CA GLN A 212 4.45 17.32 22.78
C GLN A 212 4.82 18.38 21.73
N LYS A 213 3.83 18.96 21.04
CA LYS A 213 4.07 20.08 20.11
C LYS A 213 4.62 21.31 20.85
N GLN A 214 4.00 21.71 21.96
CA GLN A 214 4.49 22.84 22.77
C GLN A 214 5.93 22.64 23.24
N TYR A 215 6.28 21.42 23.70
CA TYR A 215 7.65 21.08 24.05
C TYR A 215 8.62 21.20 22.86
N ASN A 216 8.21 20.73 21.67
CA ASN A 216 9.04 20.80 20.46
C ASN A 216 9.21 22.24 19.97
N ASP A 217 8.14 23.05 19.99
CA ASP A 217 8.18 24.47 19.63
C ASP A 217 9.12 25.24 20.59
N LEU A 218 9.02 24.98 21.90
CA LEU A 218 9.91 25.57 22.91
C LEU A 218 11.37 25.15 22.70
N ALA A 219 11.62 23.86 22.40
CA ALA A 219 12.97 23.38 22.09
C ALA A 219 13.56 24.07 20.86
N ALA A 220 12.74 24.33 19.83
CA ALA A 220 13.17 25.01 18.61
C ALA A 220 13.47 26.50 18.82
N VAL A 221 12.81 27.17 19.77
CA VAL A 221 12.99 28.60 20.07
C VAL A 221 14.09 28.86 21.11
N GLU A 222 14.20 28.01 22.15
CA GLU A 222 15.14 28.23 23.26
C GLU A 222 16.42 27.40 23.12
N LEU A 223 16.30 26.08 22.95
CA LEU A 223 17.44 25.16 22.99
C LEU A 223 18.30 25.21 21.71
N VAL A 224 17.66 25.13 20.54
CA VAL A 224 18.37 25.07 19.25
C VAL A 224 19.21 26.34 18.97
N PRO A 225 18.73 27.58 19.21
CA PRO A 225 19.55 28.76 19.00
C PRO A 225 20.73 28.84 19.97
N VAL A 226 20.54 28.46 21.23
CA VAL A 226 21.62 28.46 22.23
C VAL A 226 22.68 27.39 21.91
N GLU A 227 22.30 26.19 21.46
CA GLU A 227 23.27 25.20 20.97
C GLU A 227 24.03 25.68 19.71
N THR A 228 23.35 26.42 18.84
CA THR A 228 23.95 26.99 17.63
C THR A 228 24.97 28.08 17.97
N ILE A 229 24.62 29.01 18.88
CA ILE A 229 25.52 30.04 19.40
C ILE A 229 26.71 29.41 20.11
N ASP A 230 26.47 28.40 20.94
CA ASP A 230 27.53 27.73 21.70
C ASP A 230 28.55 27.03 20.80
N ARG A 231 28.07 26.38 19.73
CA ARG A 231 28.92 25.80 18.68
C ARG A 231 29.66 26.88 17.89
N ALA A 232 28.99 27.94 17.47
CA ALA A 232 29.60 29.04 16.71
C ALA A 232 30.74 29.72 17.50
N LEU A 233 30.51 30.06 18.77
CA LEU A 233 31.55 30.59 19.66
C LEU A 233 32.73 29.62 19.84
N GLY A 234 32.47 28.31 19.89
CA GLY A 234 33.52 27.29 19.92
C GLY A 234 34.41 27.31 18.66
N ILE A 235 33.80 27.42 17.48
CA ILE A 235 34.51 27.55 16.19
C ILE A 235 35.32 28.86 16.16
N SER A 236 34.73 29.99 16.56
CA SER A 236 35.42 31.28 16.58
C SER A 236 36.61 31.30 17.54
N VAL A 237 36.52 30.68 18.73
CA VAL A 237 37.65 30.54 19.65
C VAL A 237 38.78 29.72 19.02
N ALA A 238 38.47 28.60 18.36
CA ALA A 238 39.47 27.78 17.68
C ALA A 238 40.15 28.53 16.51
N GLN A 239 39.38 29.29 15.72
CA GLN A 239 39.91 30.13 14.65
C GLN A 239 40.81 31.25 15.19
N ALA A 240 40.42 31.90 16.29
CA ALA A 240 41.23 32.94 16.94
C ALA A 240 42.56 32.40 17.49
N LEU A 241 42.56 31.18 18.06
CA LEU A 241 43.79 30.49 18.48
C LEU A 241 44.73 30.20 17.30
N ILE A 242 44.20 29.67 16.20
CA ILE A 242 44.97 29.41 14.97
C ILE A 242 45.53 30.71 14.38
N ALA A 243 44.72 31.78 14.34
CA ALA A 243 45.16 33.09 13.87
C ALA A 243 46.30 33.66 14.75
N LYS A 244 46.19 33.54 16.09
CA LYS A 244 47.24 33.93 17.02
C LYS A 244 48.54 33.15 16.78
N GLU A 245 48.45 31.83 16.64
CA GLU A 245 49.62 30.98 16.43
C GLU A 245 50.32 31.27 15.09
N ASN A 246 49.54 31.48 14.03
CA ASN A 246 50.06 31.84 12.72
C ASN A 246 50.71 33.25 12.72
N ALA A 247 50.10 34.23 13.39
CA ALA A 247 50.68 35.56 13.55
C ALA A 247 52.01 35.51 14.33
N ALA A 248 52.08 34.70 15.40
CA ALA A 248 53.32 34.51 16.16
C ALA A 248 54.42 33.82 15.33
N LYS A 249 54.09 32.78 14.55
CA LYS A 249 55.05 32.12 13.62
C LYS A 249 55.55 33.07 12.53
N ALA A 250 54.67 33.89 11.97
CA ALA A 250 55.04 34.89 10.96
C ALA A 250 55.99 35.94 11.56
N LEU A 251 55.66 36.49 12.74
CA LEU A 251 56.50 37.44 13.45
C LEU A 251 57.90 36.84 13.74
N GLN A 252 57.98 35.60 14.22
CA GLN A 252 59.25 34.92 14.49
C GLN A 252 60.09 34.64 13.23
N SER A 253 59.48 34.60 12.04
CA SER A 253 60.20 34.53 10.77
C SER A 253 60.74 35.90 10.37
N ILE A 254 59.90 36.95 10.47
CA ILE A 254 60.27 38.34 10.19
C ILE A 254 61.41 38.81 11.11
N GLU A 255 61.40 38.41 12.39
CA GLU A 255 62.48 38.68 13.34
C GLU A 255 63.81 38.04 12.93
N ARG A 256 63.80 36.83 12.38
CA ARG A 256 65.02 36.18 11.83
C ARG A 256 65.56 36.88 10.59
N GLU A 257 64.68 37.36 9.71
CA GLU A 257 65.07 38.18 8.55
C GLU A 257 65.63 39.54 8.99
N LEU A 258 65.00 40.19 9.97
CA LEU A 258 65.46 41.47 10.54
C LEU A 258 66.85 41.37 11.17
N VAL A 259 67.13 40.35 11.99
CA VAL A 259 68.47 40.11 12.56
C VAL A 259 69.52 39.92 11.46
N THR A 260 69.15 39.23 10.37
CA THR A 260 70.04 39.01 9.22
C THR A 260 70.31 40.32 8.45
N ALA A 261 69.27 41.12 8.21
CA ALA A 261 69.39 42.42 7.55
C ALA A 261 70.13 43.46 8.41
N GLU A 262 69.95 43.45 9.73
CA GLU A 262 70.65 44.32 10.69
C GLU A 262 72.14 44.03 10.70
N LYS A 263 72.51 42.74 10.74
CA LYS A 263 73.89 42.30 10.63
C LYS A 263 74.52 42.75 9.31
N ALA A 264 73.84 42.55 8.18
CA ALA A 264 74.32 42.99 6.87
C ALA A 264 74.48 44.52 6.76
N ALA A 265 73.54 45.30 7.31
CA ALA A 265 73.64 46.76 7.38
C ALA A 265 74.82 47.22 8.26
N THR A 266 75.08 46.51 9.36
CA THR A 266 76.21 46.79 10.26
C THR A 266 77.55 46.47 9.61
N GLU A 267 77.69 45.28 9.01
CA GLU A 267 78.92 44.86 8.32
C GLU A 267 79.25 45.77 7.13
N THR A 268 78.25 46.16 6.34
CA THR A 268 78.44 47.10 5.22
C THR A 268 78.81 48.51 5.69
N ALA A 269 78.23 49.01 6.79
CA ALA A 269 78.61 50.28 7.39
C ALA A 269 80.06 50.28 7.92
N VAL A 270 80.50 49.21 8.58
CA VAL A 270 81.91 49.03 8.98
C VAL A 270 82.82 48.99 7.76
N ALA A 271 82.46 48.20 6.74
CA ALA A 271 83.24 48.09 5.50
C ALA A 271 83.34 49.40 4.71
N ALA A 272 82.34 50.28 4.81
CA ALA A 272 82.36 51.63 4.26
C ALA A 272 83.30 52.55 5.05
N LYS A 273 83.23 52.52 6.39
CA LYS A 273 84.11 53.31 7.26
C LYS A 273 85.59 52.97 7.04
N THR A 274 85.94 51.69 6.99
CA THR A 274 87.32 51.24 6.72
C THR A 274 87.85 51.72 5.37
N ALA A 275 87.00 51.75 4.33
CA ALA A 275 87.39 52.27 3.02
C ALA A 275 87.61 53.80 3.05
N LEU A 276 86.81 54.51 3.82
CA LEU A 276 86.91 55.96 4.01
C LEU A 276 88.18 56.34 4.80
N ASP A 277 88.51 55.59 5.85
CA ASP A 277 89.77 55.71 6.60
C ASP A 277 91.00 55.41 5.72
N ALA A 278 90.91 54.44 4.81
CA ALA A 278 91.96 54.14 3.84
C ALA A 278 92.14 55.28 2.80
N ALA A 279 91.04 55.84 2.29
CA ALA A 279 91.09 57.00 1.40
C ALA A 279 91.69 58.23 2.08
N ALA A 280 91.37 58.47 3.35
CA ALA A 280 91.96 59.53 4.17
C ALA A 280 93.46 59.33 4.39
N LYS A 281 93.91 58.12 4.76
CA LYS A 281 95.34 57.79 4.90
C LYS A 281 96.12 58.00 3.59
N ALA A 282 95.56 57.57 2.45
CA ALA A 282 96.15 57.80 1.14
C ALA A 282 96.27 59.30 0.82
N LYS A 283 95.24 60.10 1.14
CA LYS A 283 95.26 61.56 0.97
C LYS A 283 96.36 62.22 1.81
N THR A 284 96.51 61.82 3.07
CA THR A 284 97.58 62.31 3.96
C THR A 284 98.97 61.98 3.43
N ALA A 285 99.18 60.78 2.87
CA ALA A 285 100.45 60.39 2.25
C ALA A 285 100.74 61.11 0.92
N MET A 286 99.69 61.49 0.18
CA MET A 286 99.79 62.20 -1.11
C MET A 286 100.28 63.65 -0.96
N THR A 287 99.86 64.35 0.12
CA THR A 287 100.19 65.76 0.38
C THR A 287 101.70 66.07 0.41
N PRO A 288 102.55 65.38 1.21
CA PRO A 288 103.99 65.68 1.24
C PRO A 288 104.69 65.31 -0.08
N LEU A 289 104.22 64.28 -0.80
CA LEU A 289 104.76 63.91 -2.11
C LEU A 289 104.45 64.97 -3.18
N ALA A 290 103.26 65.58 -3.12
CA ALA A 290 102.90 66.71 -3.98
C ALA A 290 103.77 67.96 -3.70
N SER A 291 104.07 68.25 -2.43
CA SER A 291 105.03 69.32 -2.05
C SER A 291 106.43 69.04 -2.59
N ALA A 292 106.95 67.83 -2.36
CA ALA A 292 108.28 67.42 -2.82
C ALA A 292 108.42 67.48 -4.35
N LEU A 293 107.36 67.18 -5.11
CA LEU A 293 107.33 67.35 -6.56
C LEU A 293 107.36 68.83 -6.97
N ALA A 294 106.63 69.70 -6.28
CA ALA A 294 106.64 71.14 -6.53
C ALA A 294 108.02 71.77 -6.23
N GLU A 295 108.65 71.35 -5.13
CA GLU A 295 110.02 71.74 -4.77
C GLU A 295 111.04 71.24 -5.79
N ALA A 296 110.95 69.98 -6.23
CA ALA A 296 111.82 69.42 -7.27
C ALA A 296 111.68 70.16 -8.61
N LYS A 297 110.45 70.51 -9.02
CA LYS A 297 110.16 71.34 -10.20
C LYS A 297 110.78 72.74 -10.10
N ALA A 298 110.63 73.40 -8.94
CA ALA A 298 111.23 74.70 -8.70
C ALA A 298 112.77 74.65 -8.73
N PHE A 299 113.37 73.60 -8.14
CA PHE A 299 114.80 73.37 -8.18
C PHE A 299 115.31 73.11 -9.61
N ALA A 300 114.67 72.24 -10.38
CA ALA A 300 115.01 71.98 -11.78
C ALA A 300 114.94 73.25 -12.64
N ALA A 301 113.88 74.06 -12.47
CA ALA A 301 113.75 75.35 -13.16
C ALA A 301 114.86 76.36 -12.79
N ASN A 302 115.35 76.35 -11.55
CA ASN A 302 116.48 77.18 -11.13
C ASN A 302 117.81 76.69 -11.72
N GLN A 303 118.02 75.37 -11.82
CA GLN A 303 119.23 74.83 -12.43
C GLN A 303 119.30 75.07 -13.95
N VAL A 304 118.15 75.11 -14.65
CA VAL A 304 118.07 75.56 -16.06
C VAL A 304 118.55 77.01 -16.20
N LYS A 305 118.12 77.92 -15.30
CA LYS A 305 118.58 79.32 -15.29
C LYS A 305 120.08 79.44 -14.98
N ALA A 306 120.59 78.62 -14.05
CA ALA A 306 122.00 78.60 -13.69
C ALA A 306 122.90 78.11 -14.85
N GLU A 307 122.48 77.08 -15.59
CA GLU A 307 123.17 76.63 -16.81
C GLU A 307 123.20 77.71 -17.89
N ALA A 308 122.07 78.39 -18.13
CA ALA A 308 122.01 79.51 -19.07
C ALA A 308 122.99 80.64 -18.71
N ALA A 309 123.03 81.05 -17.43
CA ALA A 309 123.96 82.06 -16.95
C ALA A 309 125.43 81.62 -17.07
N ALA A 310 125.75 80.36 -16.74
CA ALA A 310 127.09 79.81 -16.86
C ALA A 310 127.56 79.73 -18.33
N LYS A 311 126.65 79.39 -19.25
CA LYS A 311 126.90 79.40 -20.69
C LYS A 311 127.22 80.81 -21.19
N THR A 312 126.41 81.82 -20.87
CA THR A 312 126.67 83.22 -21.25
C THR A 312 128.01 83.72 -20.68
N ALA A 313 128.35 83.36 -19.45
CA ALA A 313 129.64 83.71 -18.85
C ALA A 313 130.84 83.05 -19.58
N TYR A 314 130.71 81.79 -20.01
CA TYR A 314 131.72 81.10 -20.80
C TYR A 314 131.89 81.71 -22.21
N GLU A 315 130.79 82.03 -22.88
CA GLU A 315 130.79 82.72 -24.17
C GLU A 315 131.48 84.10 -24.09
N ALA A 316 131.25 84.86 -23.01
CA ALA A 316 131.91 86.14 -22.77
C ALA A 316 133.44 85.99 -22.56
N LEU A 317 133.89 84.91 -21.91
CA LEU A 317 135.33 84.60 -21.76
C LEU A 317 135.98 84.24 -23.11
N LEU A 318 135.30 83.48 -23.96
CA LEU A 318 135.78 83.18 -25.33
C LEU A 318 135.94 84.46 -26.17
N GLN A 319 135.03 85.42 -26.07
CA GLN A 319 135.17 86.71 -26.77
C GLN A 319 136.37 87.52 -26.27
N LYS A 320 136.67 87.48 -24.96
CA LYS A 320 137.86 88.15 -24.38
C LYS A 320 139.19 87.49 -24.79
N MET A 321 139.20 86.21 -25.17
CA MET A 321 140.42 85.51 -25.59
C MET A 321 140.93 85.96 -26.96
N LYS A 322 140.02 86.22 -27.92
CA LYS A 322 140.35 86.61 -29.31
C LYS A 322 141.35 87.77 -29.45
N PRO A 323 141.18 88.93 -28.76
CA PRO A 323 142.15 90.03 -28.86
C PRO A 323 143.50 89.67 -28.23
N VAL A 324 143.54 88.83 -27.19
CA VAL A 324 144.78 88.39 -26.54
C VAL A 324 145.55 87.43 -27.43
N GLU A 325 144.87 86.50 -28.11
CA GLU A 325 145.47 85.63 -29.14
C GLU A 325 146.06 86.47 -30.29
N THR A 326 145.32 87.47 -30.77
CA THR A 326 145.77 88.39 -31.82
C THR A 326 147.01 89.18 -31.39
N ALA A 327 147.04 89.67 -30.14
CA ALA A 327 148.17 90.42 -29.58
C ALA A 327 149.42 89.56 -29.40
N ALA A 328 149.28 88.30 -28.97
CA ALA A 328 150.40 87.36 -28.86
C ALA A 328 151.04 87.06 -30.22
N VAL A 329 150.22 86.80 -31.25
CA VAL A 329 150.69 86.60 -32.63
C VAL A 329 151.42 87.85 -33.17
N ALA A 330 150.91 89.05 -32.88
CA ALA A 330 151.56 90.31 -33.29
C ALA A 330 152.89 90.57 -32.55
N ALA A 331 152.99 90.22 -31.26
CA ALA A 331 154.22 90.36 -30.48
C ALA A 331 155.31 89.38 -30.94
N GLU A 332 154.92 88.13 -31.23
CA GLU A 332 155.79 87.09 -31.82
C GLU A 332 156.40 87.55 -33.15
N ALA A 333 155.59 88.13 -34.04
CA ALA A 333 156.05 88.65 -35.33
C ALA A 333 157.07 89.80 -35.16
N ARG A 334 156.82 90.73 -34.23
CA ARG A 334 157.74 91.84 -33.92
C ARG A 334 159.07 91.36 -33.32
N PHE A 335 159.01 90.38 -32.41
CA PHE A 335 160.22 89.77 -31.84
C PHE A 335 161.11 89.16 -32.92
N LYS A 336 160.54 88.35 -33.82
CA LYS A 336 161.26 87.74 -34.96
C LYS A 336 161.90 88.75 -35.92
N ALA A 337 161.29 89.92 -36.13
CA ALA A 337 161.83 90.95 -37.01
C ALA A 337 163.00 91.76 -36.38
N SER A 338 163.06 91.85 -35.04
CA SER A 338 163.98 92.77 -34.35
C SER A 338 165.49 92.54 -34.57
N PRO A 339 166.03 91.31 -34.73
CA PRO A 339 167.49 91.12 -34.92
C PRO A 339 168.04 91.74 -36.21
N ALA A 340 167.23 91.82 -37.28
CA ALA A 340 167.65 92.36 -38.57
C ALA A 340 168.04 93.85 -38.51
N ALA A 341 167.47 94.61 -37.57
CA ALA A 341 167.84 96.01 -37.34
C ALA A 341 169.23 96.13 -36.72
N LYS A 342 169.58 95.27 -35.75
CA LYS A 342 170.90 95.28 -35.11
C LYS A 342 172.01 94.87 -36.08
N VAL A 343 171.78 93.86 -36.92
CA VAL A 343 172.75 93.44 -37.96
C VAL A 343 173.11 94.61 -38.89
N LYS A 344 172.13 95.46 -39.27
CA LYS A 344 172.40 96.66 -40.07
C LYS A 344 173.21 97.71 -39.31
N ALA A 345 172.89 97.95 -38.03
CA ALA A 345 173.61 98.92 -37.20
C ALA A 345 175.07 98.50 -36.94
N ASP A 346 175.30 97.22 -36.60
CA ASP A 346 176.64 96.66 -36.37
C ASP A 346 177.52 96.78 -37.64
N ALA A 347 176.94 96.52 -38.81
CA ALA A 347 177.64 96.67 -40.09
C ALA A 347 178.01 98.13 -40.40
N ALA A 348 177.13 99.08 -40.10
CA ALA A 348 177.41 100.51 -40.26
C ALA A 348 178.55 100.98 -39.33
N LEU A 349 178.52 100.56 -38.05
CA LEU A 349 179.60 100.85 -37.10
C LEU A 349 180.95 100.28 -37.56
N LYS A 350 180.96 99.03 -38.05
CA LYS A 350 182.18 98.40 -38.58
C LYS A 350 182.77 99.20 -39.76
N ALA A 351 181.93 99.71 -40.66
CA ALA A 351 182.36 100.51 -41.80
C ALA A 351 182.92 101.90 -41.39
N VAL A 352 182.36 102.52 -40.33
CA VAL A 352 182.87 103.80 -39.82
C VAL A 352 184.19 103.63 -39.06
N ASN A 353 184.33 102.60 -38.23
CA ASN A 353 185.59 102.32 -37.51
C ASN A 353 186.78 102.20 -38.47
N ALA A 354 186.61 101.47 -39.59
CA ALA A 354 187.65 101.33 -40.61
C ALA A 354 188.08 102.68 -41.24
N LYS A 355 187.16 103.66 -41.37
CA LYS A 355 187.50 105.01 -41.84
C LYS A 355 188.28 105.80 -40.80
N VAL A 356 187.93 105.68 -39.52
CA VAL A 356 188.65 106.32 -38.40
C VAL A 356 190.08 105.81 -38.32
N GLU A 357 190.30 104.49 -38.42
CA GLU A 357 191.64 103.88 -38.45
C GLU A 357 192.49 104.38 -39.64
N ALA A 358 191.90 104.45 -40.84
CA ALA A 358 192.59 104.96 -42.03
C ALA A 358 192.96 106.44 -41.90
N ALA A 359 192.07 107.27 -41.35
CA ALA A 359 192.33 108.69 -41.10
C ALA A 359 193.41 108.91 -40.02
N LEU A 360 193.45 108.05 -38.99
CA LEU A 360 194.47 108.09 -37.95
C LEU A 360 195.87 107.81 -38.52
N ALA A 361 196.01 106.78 -39.36
CA ALA A 361 197.26 106.46 -40.03
C ALA A 361 197.71 107.58 -40.99
N ALA A 362 196.77 108.20 -41.71
CA ALA A 362 197.05 109.34 -42.59
C ALA A 362 197.55 110.57 -41.81
N PHE A 363 196.91 110.90 -40.68
CA PHE A 363 197.35 111.98 -39.80
C PHE A 363 198.76 111.73 -39.24
N GLN A 364 199.01 110.55 -38.66
CA GLN A 364 200.33 110.22 -38.11
C GLN A 364 201.46 110.34 -39.16
N LYS A 365 201.21 109.86 -40.39
CA LYS A 365 202.17 109.97 -41.50
C LYS A 365 202.43 111.43 -41.90
N ALA A 366 201.39 112.26 -42.00
CA ALA A 366 201.53 113.67 -42.34
C ALA A 366 202.24 114.47 -41.25
N GLU A 367 201.93 114.19 -39.97
CA GLU A 367 202.55 114.84 -38.81
C GLU A 367 204.06 114.54 -38.73
N MET A 368 204.49 113.28 -38.93
CA MET A 368 205.93 112.96 -39.00
C MET A 368 206.64 113.66 -40.16
N ALA A 369 206.01 113.75 -41.34
CA ALA A 369 206.58 114.45 -42.49
C ALA A 369 206.75 115.96 -42.21
N ALA A 370 205.75 116.58 -41.59
CA ALA A 370 205.80 117.99 -41.15
C ALA A 370 206.96 118.24 -40.18
N GLN A 371 207.01 117.48 -39.09
CA GLN A 371 208.07 117.61 -38.07
C GLN A 371 209.47 117.42 -38.66
N THR A 372 209.63 116.46 -39.57
CA THR A 372 210.92 116.20 -40.25
C THR A 372 211.34 117.35 -41.16
N ALA A 373 210.41 117.99 -41.86
CA ALA A 373 210.72 119.11 -42.74
C ALA A 373 211.03 120.41 -41.97
N GLU A 374 210.28 120.69 -40.89
CA GLU A 374 210.52 121.82 -39.99
C GLU A 374 211.94 121.79 -39.40
N LEU A 375 212.39 120.62 -38.94
CA LEU A 375 213.73 120.41 -38.37
C LEU A 375 214.87 120.69 -39.37
N ASN A 376 214.67 120.38 -40.65
CA ASN A 376 215.69 120.51 -41.68
C ASN A 376 215.77 121.91 -42.33
N ALA A 377 214.87 122.83 -41.96
CA ALA A 377 214.70 124.08 -42.68
C ALA A 377 215.77 125.15 -42.36
N GLY A 378 216.11 125.35 -41.09
CA GLY A 378 217.06 126.40 -40.69
C GLY A 378 216.68 127.79 -41.23
N ASN A 379 217.67 128.55 -41.71
CA ASN A 379 217.45 129.86 -42.36
C ASN A 379 217.20 129.76 -43.88
N ASP A 380 217.00 128.57 -44.42
CA ASP A 380 216.74 128.34 -45.84
C ASP A 380 215.25 128.58 -46.14
N ALA A 381 214.96 129.70 -46.81
CA ALA A 381 213.61 130.13 -47.13
C ALA A 381 212.83 129.10 -47.98
N ALA A 382 213.51 128.32 -48.84
CA ALA A 382 212.86 127.29 -49.64
C ALA A 382 212.41 126.10 -48.77
N LYS A 383 213.21 125.72 -47.78
CA LYS A 383 212.88 124.63 -46.86
C LYS A 383 211.84 125.03 -45.81
N GLN A 384 211.86 126.28 -45.33
CA GLN A 384 210.80 126.77 -44.44
C GLN A 384 209.42 126.76 -45.11
N ALA A 385 209.35 127.10 -46.41
CA ALA A 385 208.12 127.03 -47.19
C ALA A 385 207.57 125.59 -47.31
N GLU A 386 208.43 124.60 -47.56
CA GLU A 386 208.02 123.19 -47.64
C GLU A 386 207.60 122.63 -46.26
N ALA A 387 208.28 123.05 -45.19
CA ALA A 387 207.92 122.72 -43.82
C ALA A 387 206.50 123.21 -43.43
N MET A 388 206.19 124.48 -43.68
CA MET A 388 204.85 125.05 -43.46
C MET A 388 203.77 124.29 -44.24
N LYS A 389 204.06 123.91 -45.48
CA LYS A 389 203.14 123.21 -46.37
C LYS A 389 202.82 121.80 -45.86
N LEU A 390 203.81 121.08 -45.34
CA LEU A 390 203.62 119.77 -44.71
C LEU A 390 202.88 119.87 -43.36
N ARG A 391 203.16 120.90 -42.54
CA ARG A 391 202.42 121.18 -41.28
C ARG A 391 200.94 121.50 -41.52
N ALA A 392 200.63 122.23 -42.59
CA ALA A 392 199.24 122.46 -43.02
C ALA A 392 198.55 121.13 -43.42
N ALA A 393 199.24 120.24 -44.14
CA ALA A 393 198.72 118.92 -44.49
C ALA A 393 198.45 118.03 -43.26
N ALA A 394 199.34 118.04 -42.27
CA ALA A 394 199.15 117.32 -41.00
C ALA A 394 197.93 117.84 -40.23
N THR A 395 197.75 119.16 -40.17
CA THR A 395 196.61 119.80 -39.50
C THR A 395 195.28 119.46 -40.19
N ALA A 396 195.25 119.44 -41.52
CA ALA A 396 194.08 119.03 -42.30
C ALA A 396 193.73 117.54 -42.10
N ALA A 397 194.75 116.66 -42.04
CA ALA A 397 194.55 115.24 -41.75
C ALA A 397 194.00 115.03 -40.32
N LYS A 398 194.49 115.78 -39.33
CA LYS A 398 193.96 115.75 -37.96
C LYS A 398 192.49 116.17 -37.90
N GLY A 399 192.12 117.29 -38.53
CA GLY A 399 190.73 117.76 -38.58
C GLY A 399 189.78 116.74 -39.23
N THR A 400 190.27 115.94 -40.18
CA THR A 400 189.52 114.84 -40.80
C THR A 400 189.28 113.68 -39.81
N LEU A 401 190.31 113.26 -39.07
CA LEU A 401 190.20 112.24 -38.02
C LEU A 401 189.26 112.66 -36.88
N ASP A 402 189.43 113.88 -36.38
CA ASP A 402 188.63 114.44 -35.29
C ASP A 402 187.14 114.48 -35.69
N THR A 403 186.84 114.86 -36.94
CA THR A 403 185.48 114.88 -37.49
C THR A 403 184.85 113.48 -37.56
N LEU A 404 185.56 112.49 -38.11
CA LEU A 404 185.07 111.11 -38.24
C LEU A 404 184.79 110.48 -36.86
N SER A 405 185.65 110.73 -35.88
CA SER A 405 185.55 110.17 -34.53
C SER A 405 184.41 110.82 -33.73
N ALA A 406 184.34 112.16 -33.73
CA ALA A 406 183.37 112.90 -32.93
C ALA A 406 181.93 112.78 -33.46
N LYS A 407 181.75 112.63 -34.77
CA LYS A 407 180.44 112.64 -35.44
C LYS A 407 180.00 111.24 -35.86
N ASP A 408 180.70 110.64 -36.82
CA ASP A 408 180.22 109.43 -37.50
C ASP A 408 180.32 108.20 -36.60
N GLN A 409 181.44 108.02 -35.90
CA GLN A 409 181.65 106.85 -35.04
C GLN A 409 180.70 106.85 -33.84
N LYS A 410 180.54 108.03 -33.21
CA LYS A 410 179.60 108.25 -32.11
C LYS A 410 178.14 108.02 -32.51
N ALA A 411 177.74 108.45 -33.71
CA ALA A 411 176.40 108.21 -34.24
C ALA A 411 176.13 106.72 -34.51
N ALA A 412 177.09 106.01 -35.09
CA ALA A 412 176.95 104.58 -35.36
C ALA A 412 176.85 103.72 -34.08
N LEU A 413 177.61 104.07 -33.03
CA LEU A 413 177.48 103.44 -31.70
C LEU A 413 176.08 103.65 -31.09
N ALA A 414 175.49 104.83 -31.25
CA ALA A 414 174.15 105.13 -30.73
C ALA A 414 173.05 104.31 -31.42
N GLU A 415 173.14 104.09 -32.73
CA GLU A 415 172.18 103.23 -33.45
C GLU A 415 172.34 101.74 -33.09
N VAL A 416 173.55 101.25 -32.79
CA VAL A 416 173.75 99.88 -32.26
C VAL A 416 173.11 99.71 -30.87
N ALA A 417 173.26 100.69 -29.99
CA ALA A 417 172.63 100.68 -28.67
C ALA A 417 171.09 100.66 -28.79
N LYS A 418 170.53 101.56 -29.60
CA LYS A 418 169.10 101.66 -29.89
C LYS A 418 168.52 100.39 -30.52
N ALA A 419 169.22 99.76 -31.47
CA ALA A 419 168.80 98.48 -32.05
C ALA A 419 168.82 97.33 -31.02
N THR A 420 169.76 97.35 -30.08
CA THR A 420 169.83 96.38 -28.98
C THR A 420 168.67 96.56 -28.00
N GLU A 421 168.32 97.80 -27.68
CA GLU A 421 167.16 98.12 -26.83
C GLU A 421 165.82 97.71 -27.48
N ILE A 422 165.67 97.89 -28.80
CA ILE A 422 164.51 97.42 -29.58
C ILE A 422 164.32 95.90 -29.45
N ILE A 423 165.40 95.11 -29.53
CA ILE A 423 165.34 93.65 -29.32
C ILE A 423 164.88 93.35 -27.89
N ALA A 424 165.51 93.98 -26.88
CA ALA A 424 165.15 93.77 -25.47
C ALA A 424 163.70 94.19 -25.14
N ALA A 425 163.15 95.21 -25.82
CA ALA A 425 161.76 95.61 -25.71
C ALA A 425 160.82 94.60 -26.39
N ALA A 426 161.17 94.10 -27.58
CA ALA A 426 160.37 93.11 -28.30
C ALA A 426 160.31 91.76 -27.55
N SER A 427 161.42 91.30 -26.96
CA SER A 427 161.46 90.11 -26.08
C SER A 427 160.51 90.26 -24.89
N ARG A 428 160.54 91.40 -24.20
CA ARG A 428 159.65 91.70 -23.06
C ARG A 428 158.18 91.74 -23.48
N ALA A 429 157.87 92.38 -24.62
CA ALA A 429 156.52 92.44 -25.16
C ALA A 429 155.96 91.05 -25.51
N LYS A 430 156.78 90.17 -26.12
CA LYS A 430 156.43 88.77 -26.38
C LYS A 430 156.14 88.02 -25.07
N ALA A 431 157.05 88.05 -24.11
CA ALA A 431 156.89 87.34 -22.84
C ALA A 431 155.63 87.78 -22.07
N ALA A 432 155.31 89.08 -22.08
CA ALA A 432 154.08 89.61 -21.49
C ALA A 432 152.82 89.12 -22.22
N ALA A 433 152.83 89.10 -23.57
CA ALA A 433 151.70 88.66 -24.36
C ALA A 433 151.45 87.13 -24.25
N ASP A 434 152.51 86.32 -24.23
CA ASP A 434 152.42 84.87 -23.99
C ASP A 434 151.86 84.58 -22.58
N THR A 435 152.32 85.32 -21.56
CA THR A 435 151.81 85.21 -20.18
C THR A 435 150.32 85.55 -20.11
N ALA A 436 149.90 86.64 -20.75
CA ALA A 436 148.49 87.05 -20.82
C ALA A 436 147.62 86.00 -21.56
N LEU A 437 148.14 85.38 -22.61
CA LEU A 437 147.44 84.32 -23.35
C LEU A 437 147.26 83.06 -22.51
N VAL A 438 148.29 82.60 -21.80
CA VAL A 438 148.22 81.43 -20.90
C VAL A 438 147.21 81.68 -19.77
N ALA A 439 147.27 82.85 -19.13
CA ALA A 439 146.31 83.23 -18.08
C ALA A 439 144.87 83.26 -18.62
N THR A 440 144.65 83.84 -19.80
CA THR A 440 143.32 83.90 -20.42
C THR A 440 142.79 82.51 -20.77
N LYS A 441 143.62 81.63 -21.34
CA LYS A 441 143.26 80.22 -21.61
C LYS A 441 142.87 79.46 -20.34
N ALA A 442 143.59 79.68 -19.22
CA ALA A 442 143.21 79.11 -17.93
C ALA A 442 141.84 79.60 -17.45
N THR A 443 141.52 80.89 -17.59
CA THR A 443 140.17 81.40 -17.24
C THR A 443 139.06 80.86 -18.14
N VAL A 444 139.30 80.69 -19.44
CA VAL A 444 138.36 80.06 -20.38
C VAL A 444 138.10 78.60 -19.99
N ALA A 445 139.14 77.83 -19.64
CA ALA A 445 139.01 76.45 -19.17
C ALA A 445 138.19 76.35 -17.87
N GLN A 446 138.42 77.24 -16.91
CA GLN A 446 137.59 77.34 -15.70
C GLN A 446 136.13 77.71 -16.02
N GLY A 447 135.90 78.60 -16.99
CA GLY A 447 134.58 78.93 -17.50
C GLY A 447 133.84 77.71 -18.07
N LYS A 448 134.54 76.92 -18.90
CA LYS A 448 133.97 75.67 -19.45
C LYS A 448 133.63 74.68 -18.35
N ALA A 449 134.53 74.47 -17.38
CA ALA A 449 134.29 73.56 -16.26
C ALA A 449 133.06 73.96 -15.42
N LYS A 450 132.84 75.27 -15.21
CA LYS A 450 131.63 75.79 -14.54
C LYS A 450 130.36 75.53 -15.36
N MET A 451 130.41 75.71 -16.69
CA MET A 451 129.29 75.38 -17.57
C MET A 451 128.97 73.87 -17.53
N ASP A 452 129.98 73.01 -17.73
CA ASP A 452 129.81 71.55 -17.71
C ASP A 452 129.24 71.05 -16.35
N ALA A 453 129.64 71.67 -15.24
CA ALA A 453 129.10 71.40 -13.91
C ALA A 453 127.63 71.82 -13.77
N ALA A 454 127.26 72.99 -14.31
CA ALA A 454 125.86 73.45 -14.32
C ALA A 454 124.96 72.53 -15.16
N THR A 455 125.41 72.07 -16.34
CA THR A 455 124.70 71.08 -17.16
C THR A 455 124.46 69.77 -16.39
N LYS A 456 125.49 69.24 -15.71
CA LYS A 456 125.33 68.04 -14.85
C LYS A 456 124.32 68.27 -13.73
N ALA A 457 124.35 69.44 -13.09
CA ALA A 457 123.45 69.78 -12.00
C ALA A 457 121.98 69.93 -12.47
N ARG A 458 121.73 70.42 -13.70
CA ARG A 458 120.40 70.41 -14.32
C ARG A 458 119.90 68.97 -14.55
N ILE A 459 120.73 68.10 -15.11
CA ILE A 459 120.35 66.71 -15.41
C ILE A 459 119.96 65.97 -14.11
N ALA A 460 120.76 66.12 -13.05
CA ALA A 460 120.45 65.55 -11.74
C ALA A 460 119.12 66.10 -11.16
N ALA A 461 118.85 67.40 -11.32
CA ALA A 461 117.59 68.00 -10.87
C ALA A 461 116.36 67.47 -11.63
N GLN A 462 116.46 67.27 -12.95
CA GLN A 462 115.38 66.66 -13.75
C GLN A 462 115.16 65.18 -13.41
N GLN A 463 116.21 64.43 -13.08
CA GLN A 463 116.09 63.07 -12.57
C GLN A 463 115.40 63.04 -11.20
N ALA A 464 115.66 64.00 -10.32
CA ALA A 464 114.98 64.14 -9.04
C ALA A 464 113.49 64.50 -9.22
N GLU A 465 113.14 65.36 -10.17
CA GLU A 465 111.75 65.66 -10.55
C GLU A 465 111.00 64.40 -11.00
N ALA A 466 111.58 63.65 -11.95
CA ALA A 466 111.00 62.39 -12.44
C ALA A 466 110.85 61.33 -11.32
N ALA A 467 111.83 61.25 -10.41
CA ALA A 467 111.76 60.35 -9.26
C ALA A 467 110.70 60.77 -8.22
N ALA A 468 110.42 62.08 -8.08
CA ALA A 468 109.32 62.58 -7.25
C ALA A 468 107.95 62.27 -7.88
N GLN A 469 107.80 62.46 -9.20
CA GLN A 469 106.58 62.12 -9.94
C GLN A 469 106.26 60.62 -9.83
N ASN A 470 107.25 59.75 -10.09
CA ASN A 470 107.11 58.29 -9.99
C ASN A 470 106.71 57.79 -8.59
N LYS A 471 106.98 58.57 -7.52
CA LYS A 471 106.53 58.27 -6.15
C LYS A 471 105.10 58.75 -5.89
N LEU A 472 104.67 59.83 -6.53
CA LEU A 472 103.33 60.41 -6.36
C LEU A 472 102.26 59.61 -7.11
N ASP A 473 102.52 59.19 -8.34
CA ASP A 473 101.51 58.56 -9.22
C ASP A 473 100.85 57.30 -8.62
N PRO A 474 101.59 56.35 -7.98
CA PRO A 474 100.97 55.18 -7.35
C PRO A 474 100.08 55.56 -6.16
N VAL A 475 100.45 56.58 -5.40
CA VAL A 475 99.68 57.05 -4.23
C VAL A 475 98.42 57.79 -4.68
N PHE A 476 98.49 58.58 -5.75
CA PHE A 476 97.34 59.23 -6.37
C PHE A 476 96.34 58.20 -6.91
N ALA A 477 96.82 57.17 -7.62
CA ALA A 477 95.99 56.07 -8.12
C ALA A 477 95.36 55.26 -6.97
N ALA A 478 96.10 55.00 -5.89
CA ALA A 478 95.58 54.33 -4.70
C ALA A 478 94.50 55.15 -3.97
N HIS A 479 94.70 56.48 -3.84
CA HIS A 479 93.71 57.38 -3.26
C HIS A 479 92.39 57.36 -4.05
N ASN A 480 92.45 57.49 -5.38
CA ASN A 480 91.25 57.49 -6.22
C ASN A 480 90.47 56.17 -6.13
N ARG A 481 91.17 55.02 -6.16
CA ARG A 481 90.53 53.70 -5.96
C ARG A 481 89.88 53.57 -4.57
N ALA A 482 90.55 54.02 -3.52
CA ALA A 482 90.02 53.98 -2.16
C ALA A 482 88.80 54.90 -2.00
N ALA A 483 88.84 56.12 -2.56
CA ALA A 483 87.72 57.07 -2.53
C ALA A 483 86.50 56.53 -3.29
N GLN A 484 86.70 55.94 -4.47
CA GLN A 484 85.60 55.34 -5.25
C GLN A 484 84.99 54.13 -4.54
N LEU A 485 85.82 53.25 -3.96
CA LEU A 485 85.35 52.13 -3.13
C LEU A 485 84.57 52.59 -1.89
N ALA A 486 85.02 53.66 -1.23
CA ALA A 486 84.32 54.25 -0.08
C ALA A 486 82.93 54.80 -0.48
N SER A 487 82.83 55.50 -1.61
CA SER A 487 81.56 56.00 -2.15
C SER A 487 80.58 54.86 -2.44
N THR A 488 81.00 53.83 -3.18
CA THR A 488 80.17 52.66 -3.48
C THR A 488 79.69 51.96 -2.20
N ARG A 489 80.58 51.75 -1.22
CA ARG A 489 80.21 51.09 0.05
C ARG A 489 79.30 51.94 0.94
N GLN A 490 79.44 53.27 0.94
CA GLN A 490 78.47 54.15 1.61
C GLN A 490 77.07 54.01 1.00
N GLN A 491 76.97 53.94 -0.33
CA GLN A 491 75.70 53.75 -1.02
C GLN A 491 75.10 52.37 -0.68
N THR A 492 75.91 51.29 -0.68
CA THR A 492 75.46 49.96 -0.25
C THR A 492 74.97 49.95 1.21
N ALA A 493 75.68 50.59 2.13
CA ALA A 493 75.29 50.67 3.54
C ALA A 493 73.99 51.47 3.73
N ALA A 494 73.78 52.54 2.96
CA ALA A 494 72.52 53.29 2.94
C ALA A 494 71.35 52.44 2.45
N THR A 495 71.53 51.68 1.36
CA THR A 495 70.51 50.74 0.85
C THR A 495 70.20 49.62 1.85
N ALA A 496 71.21 49.01 2.48
CA ALA A 496 71.01 47.96 3.48
C ALA A 496 70.23 48.47 4.71
N LYS A 497 70.54 49.69 5.19
CA LYS A 497 69.80 50.33 6.28
C LYS A 497 68.36 50.67 5.89
N ALA A 498 68.13 51.13 4.66
CA ALA A 498 66.80 51.40 4.14
C ALA A 498 65.96 50.12 4.08
N HIS A 499 66.52 49.02 3.56
CA HIS A 499 65.86 47.72 3.50
C HIS A 499 65.50 47.16 4.89
N TRP A 500 66.39 47.27 5.88
CA TRP A 500 66.06 46.91 7.27
C TRP A 500 64.90 47.75 7.82
N THR A 501 64.90 49.06 7.56
CA THR A 501 63.83 49.97 7.99
C THR A 501 62.50 49.67 7.28
N GLU A 502 62.55 49.21 6.03
CA GLU A 502 61.40 48.74 5.27
C GLU A 502 60.82 47.44 5.87
N LEU A 503 61.65 46.45 6.19
CA LEU A 503 61.22 45.21 6.88
C LEU A 503 60.52 45.51 8.22
N VAL A 504 61.06 46.41 9.04
CA VAL A 504 60.42 46.83 10.31
C VAL A 504 59.03 47.44 10.06
N ASN A 505 58.92 48.36 9.10
CA ASN A 505 57.69 49.12 8.90
C ASN A 505 56.61 48.36 8.11
N ALA A 506 57.00 47.64 7.05
CA ALA A 506 56.09 46.96 6.14
C ALA A 506 55.72 45.54 6.59
N GLN A 507 56.54 44.88 7.42
CA GLN A 507 56.28 43.50 7.86
C GLN A 507 56.15 43.37 9.38
N GLN A 508 57.14 43.81 10.17
CA GLN A 508 57.13 43.57 11.62
C GLN A 508 56.00 44.29 12.34
N LYS A 509 55.78 45.59 12.07
CA LYS A 509 54.69 46.37 12.67
C LYS A 509 53.29 45.79 12.34
N PRO A 510 52.96 45.46 11.08
CA PRO A 510 51.71 44.75 10.76
C PRO A 510 51.59 43.38 11.43
N ALA A 511 52.66 42.59 11.52
CA ALA A 511 52.63 41.28 12.20
C ALA A 511 52.34 41.41 13.71
N LEU A 512 52.94 42.39 14.39
CA LEU A 512 52.64 42.72 15.79
C LEU A 512 51.18 43.16 15.97
N ALA A 513 50.66 44.00 15.06
CA ALA A 513 49.26 44.43 15.09
C ALA A 513 48.28 43.25 14.87
N ALA A 514 48.60 42.33 13.95
CA ALA A 514 47.80 41.14 13.71
C ALA A 514 47.79 40.18 14.92
N LEU A 515 48.93 40.01 15.59
CA LEU A 515 49.03 39.22 16.82
C LEU A 515 48.17 39.84 17.94
N ALA A 516 48.29 41.15 18.17
CA ALA A 516 47.50 41.87 19.17
C ALA A 516 45.99 41.83 18.88
N ALA A 517 45.59 41.91 17.61
CA ALA A 517 44.20 41.76 17.19
C ALA A 517 43.65 40.35 17.50
N ALA A 518 44.42 39.30 17.18
CA ALA A 518 44.03 37.92 17.49
C ALA A 518 43.92 37.67 19.01
N GLU A 519 44.83 38.24 19.81
CA GLU A 519 44.74 38.18 21.27
C GLU A 519 43.53 38.94 21.84
N THR A 520 43.18 40.09 21.26
CA THR A 520 42.00 40.87 21.65
C THR A 520 40.71 40.11 21.37
N ILE A 521 40.57 39.56 20.16
CA ILE A 521 39.44 38.70 19.77
C ILE A 521 39.32 37.50 20.73
N LEU A 522 40.44 36.84 21.07
CA LEU A 522 40.43 35.70 22.00
C LEU A 522 40.00 36.11 23.42
N LYS A 523 40.36 37.31 23.86
CA LYS A 523 39.99 37.88 25.16
C LYS A 523 38.50 38.19 25.28
N GLU A 524 37.83 38.52 24.18
CA GLU A 524 36.37 38.74 24.12
C GLU A 524 35.59 37.44 23.95
N LEU A 525 36.04 36.54 23.06
CA LEU A 525 35.38 35.27 22.79
C LEU A 525 35.44 34.29 23.98
N THR A 526 36.51 34.30 24.78
CA THR A 526 36.66 33.35 25.89
C THR A 526 35.61 33.54 26.99
N PRO A 527 35.34 34.77 27.50
CA PRO A 527 34.19 35.03 28.37
C PRO A 527 32.85 34.72 27.71
N ALA A 528 32.63 35.14 26.45
CA ALA A 528 31.39 34.87 25.73
C ALA A 528 31.07 33.38 25.63
N LYS A 529 32.09 32.54 25.34
CA LYS A 529 31.97 31.08 25.30
C LYS A 529 31.62 30.49 26.68
N LYS A 530 32.21 31.01 27.77
CA LYS A 530 31.84 30.58 29.14
C LYS A 530 30.39 30.92 29.47
N SER A 531 29.95 32.14 29.17
CA SER A 531 28.56 32.58 29.39
C SER A 531 27.57 31.76 28.58
N SER A 532 27.88 31.49 27.30
CA SER A 532 27.08 30.60 26.44
C SER A 532 26.93 29.19 27.04
N ALA A 533 28.01 28.58 27.53
CA ALA A 533 27.95 27.26 28.14
C ALA A 533 27.09 27.23 29.43
N LEU A 534 27.09 28.31 30.22
CA LEU A 534 26.20 28.47 31.38
C LEU A 534 24.73 28.60 30.97
N VAL A 535 24.43 29.41 29.96
CA VAL A 535 23.07 29.55 29.40
C VAL A 535 22.59 28.22 28.83
N LEU A 536 23.43 27.50 28.07
CA LEU A 536 23.10 26.18 27.53
C LEU A 536 22.80 25.16 28.64
N THR A 537 23.58 25.16 29.71
CA THR A 537 23.35 24.30 30.89
C THR A 537 22.00 24.62 31.54
N ARG A 538 21.69 25.91 31.71
CA ARG A 538 20.42 26.38 32.26
C ARG A 538 19.23 26.01 31.38
N VAL A 539 19.28 26.31 30.08
CA VAL A 539 18.20 25.99 29.13
C VAL A 539 17.97 24.48 29.05
N LYS A 540 19.02 23.64 29.12
CA LYS A 540 18.85 22.18 29.22
C LYS A 540 18.14 21.74 30.50
N ALA A 541 18.38 22.39 31.64
CA ALA A 541 17.65 22.13 32.87
C ALA A 541 16.18 22.59 32.79
N GLU A 542 15.92 23.76 32.19
CA GLU A 542 14.56 24.28 31.96
C GLU A 542 13.77 23.38 30.98
N MET A 543 14.40 22.89 29.91
CA MET A 543 13.83 21.90 29.00
C MET A 543 13.51 20.57 29.70
N LEU A 544 14.35 20.09 30.63
CA LEU A 544 14.03 18.90 31.45
C LEU A 544 12.80 19.11 32.34
N VAL A 545 12.55 20.33 32.83
CA VAL A 545 11.32 20.67 33.55
C VAL A 545 10.13 20.71 32.59
N ALA A 546 10.27 21.37 31.43
CA ALA A 546 9.25 21.45 30.38
C ALA A 546 8.88 20.08 29.76
N LYS A 547 9.75 19.07 29.91
CA LYS A 547 9.47 17.69 29.49
C LYS A 547 8.50 16.96 30.43
N LYS A 548 8.43 17.29 31.71
CA LYS A 548 7.61 16.56 32.70
C LYS A 548 6.12 16.49 32.33
N PRO A 549 5.46 17.57 31.84
CA PRO A 549 4.09 17.49 31.34
C PRO A 549 3.89 16.52 30.18
N VAL A 550 4.87 16.39 29.27
CA VAL A 550 4.83 15.42 28.16
C VAL A 550 4.85 13.99 28.69
N ASP A 551 5.76 13.67 29.61
CA ASP A 551 5.90 12.32 30.16
C ASP A 551 4.68 11.93 31.03
N ALA A 552 4.09 12.90 31.74
CA ALA A 552 2.82 12.72 32.45
C ALA A 552 1.65 12.46 31.48
N ALA A 553 1.47 13.31 30.44
CA ALA A 553 0.44 13.13 29.43
C ALA A 553 0.58 11.80 28.68
N LYS A 554 1.81 11.35 28.42
CA LYS A 554 2.10 10.06 27.78
C LYS A 554 1.61 8.88 28.63
N THR A 555 1.79 8.97 29.94
CA THR A 555 1.31 7.95 30.90
C THR A 555 -0.23 7.92 30.94
N VAL A 556 -0.88 9.09 30.97
CA VAL A 556 -2.35 9.21 30.96
C VAL A 556 -2.95 8.66 29.66
N ALA A 557 -2.38 9.01 28.50
CA ALA A 557 -2.82 8.50 27.20
C ALA A 557 -2.67 6.97 27.07
N ALA A 558 -1.57 6.39 27.59
CA ALA A 558 -1.37 4.95 27.62
C ALA A 558 -2.42 4.22 28.50
N ASN A 559 -2.74 4.78 29.66
CA ASN A 559 -3.78 4.24 30.54
C ASN A 559 -5.18 4.32 29.89
N ALA A 560 -5.51 5.44 29.25
CA ALA A 560 -6.78 5.60 28.53
C ALA A 560 -6.90 4.63 27.34
N GLN A 561 -5.81 4.43 26.58
CA GLN A 561 -5.76 3.44 25.49
C GLN A 561 -5.92 2.01 26.00
N THR A 562 -5.35 1.68 27.17
CA THR A 562 -5.51 0.38 27.83
C THR A 562 -6.99 0.16 28.22
N ALA A 563 -7.62 1.15 28.83
CA ALA A 563 -9.05 1.09 29.18
C ALA A 563 -9.96 0.90 27.94
N ALA A 564 -9.63 1.55 26.81
CA ALA A 564 -10.33 1.34 25.55
C ALA A 564 -10.20 -0.10 25.02
N GLN A 565 -9.00 -0.70 25.10
CA GLN A 565 -8.79 -2.10 24.73
C GLN A 565 -9.58 -3.07 25.62
N THR A 566 -9.60 -2.85 26.95
CA THR A 566 -10.40 -3.64 27.89
C THR A 566 -11.89 -3.57 27.55
N ALA A 567 -12.42 -2.40 27.20
CA ALA A 567 -13.83 -2.24 26.83
C ALA A 567 -14.18 -2.95 25.50
N ILE A 568 -13.29 -2.92 24.50
CA ILE A 568 -13.45 -3.68 23.24
C ILE A 568 -13.50 -5.19 23.54
N ALA A 569 -12.61 -5.70 24.39
CA ALA A 569 -12.60 -7.11 24.77
C ALA A 569 -13.88 -7.52 25.50
N GLU A 570 -14.46 -6.63 26.33
CA GLU A 570 -15.72 -6.90 27.03
C GLU A 570 -16.92 -6.95 26.08
N VAL A 571 -16.98 -6.09 25.06
CA VAL A 571 -17.99 -6.18 24.00
C VAL A 571 -17.93 -7.51 23.26
N ALA A 572 -16.73 -8.00 22.94
CA ALA A 572 -16.56 -9.31 22.30
C ALA A 572 -17.09 -10.47 23.18
N LYS A 573 -16.84 -10.44 24.50
CA LYS A 573 -17.42 -11.42 25.45
C LYS A 573 -18.95 -11.34 25.48
N MET A 574 -19.52 -10.13 25.54
CA MET A 574 -20.97 -9.95 25.59
C MET A 574 -21.66 -10.38 24.29
N GLN A 575 -21.03 -10.19 23.13
CA GLN A 575 -21.51 -10.75 21.86
C GLN A 575 -21.54 -12.29 21.89
N ALA A 576 -20.52 -12.94 22.44
CA ALA A 576 -20.50 -14.39 22.62
C ALA A 576 -21.60 -14.86 23.58
N ALA A 577 -21.83 -14.14 24.69
CA ALA A 577 -22.89 -14.45 25.65
C ALA A 577 -24.30 -14.34 25.02
N VAL A 578 -24.56 -13.31 24.21
CA VAL A 578 -25.82 -13.19 23.44
C VAL A 578 -26.00 -14.35 22.47
N LYS A 579 -24.93 -14.75 21.76
CA LYS A 579 -24.98 -15.90 20.84
C LYS A 579 -25.31 -17.21 21.56
N THR A 580 -24.69 -17.47 22.71
CA THR A 580 -24.98 -18.65 23.54
C THR A 580 -26.43 -18.65 24.05
N ALA A 581 -26.92 -17.50 24.54
CA ALA A 581 -28.31 -17.37 24.98
C ALA A 581 -29.32 -17.59 23.84
N GLN A 582 -29.04 -17.07 22.65
CA GLN A 582 -29.86 -17.27 21.45
C GLN A 582 -29.93 -18.75 21.02
N THR A 583 -28.80 -19.46 21.06
CA THR A 583 -28.76 -20.91 20.80
C THR A 583 -29.63 -21.66 21.81
N ALA A 584 -29.49 -21.37 23.10
CA ALA A 584 -30.27 -22.01 24.15
C ALA A 584 -31.80 -21.76 24.02
N VAL A 585 -32.22 -20.58 23.57
CA VAL A 585 -33.62 -20.29 23.23
C VAL A 585 -34.10 -21.15 22.06
N ASN A 586 -33.30 -21.24 20.99
CA ASN A 586 -33.66 -22.01 19.79
C ASN A 586 -33.79 -23.51 20.09
N GLU A 587 -32.86 -24.08 20.86
CA GLU A 587 -32.92 -25.48 21.33
C GLU A 587 -34.18 -25.76 22.16
N SER A 588 -34.53 -24.88 23.11
CA SER A 588 -35.74 -25.07 23.93
C SER A 588 -37.03 -24.92 23.12
N ARG A 589 -37.08 -24.02 22.14
CA ARG A 589 -38.22 -23.93 21.19
C ARG A 589 -38.36 -25.18 20.34
N ALA A 590 -37.25 -25.76 19.86
CA ALA A 590 -37.26 -27.01 19.12
C ALA A 590 -37.74 -28.20 19.99
N ALA A 591 -37.27 -28.29 21.24
CA ALA A 591 -37.73 -29.30 22.19
C ALA A 591 -39.23 -29.18 22.52
N MET A 592 -39.73 -27.95 22.71
CA MET A 592 -41.16 -27.67 22.92
C MET A 592 -42.01 -28.12 21.73
N ALA A 593 -41.61 -27.78 20.50
CA ALA A 593 -42.32 -28.20 19.28
C ALA A 593 -42.31 -29.72 19.06
N MET A 594 -41.26 -30.42 19.52
CA MET A 594 -41.21 -31.90 19.52
C MET A 594 -42.19 -32.48 20.55
N ALA A 595 -42.30 -31.90 21.74
CA ALA A 595 -43.27 -32.31 22.76
C ALA A 595 -44.73 -32.07 22.31
N GLU A 596 -45.01 -30.94 21.67
CA GLU A 596 -46.32 -30.64 21.07
C GLU A 596 -46.71 -31.68 20.01
N LYS A 597 -45.78 -32.05 19.11
CA LYS A 597 -46.00 -33.13 18.13
C LYS A 597 -46.24 -34.50 18.79
N ALA A 598 -45.49 -34.84 19.83
CA ALA A 598 -45.66 -36.09 20.56
C ALA A 598 -47.03 -36.21 21.24
N VAL A 599 -47.52 -35.11 21.85
CA VAL A 599 -48.87 -35.07 22.43
C VAL A 599 -49.96 -35.17 21.37
N ALA A 600 -49.79 -34.52 20.20
CA ALA A 600 -50.74 -34.62 19.10
C ALA A 600 -50.84 -36.05 18.54
N LEU A 601 -49.69 -36.74 18.37
CA LEU A 601 -49.66 -38.15 17.98
C LEU A 601 -50.31 -39.05 19.04
N MET A 602 -49.96 -38.88 20.32
CA MET A 602 -50.55 -39.67 21.40
C MET A 602 -52.07 -39.48 21.50
N ALA A 603 -52.58 -38.27 21.27
CA ALA A 603 -54.02 -38.02 21.20
C ALA A 603 -54.67 -38.81 20.04
N LYS A 604 -54.07 -38.77 18.84
CA LYS A 604 -54.55 -39.49 17.68
C LYS A 604 -54.54 -41.02 17.88
N GLU A 605 -53.44 -41.55 18.40
CA GLU A 605 -53.25 -43.01 18.56
C GLU A 605 -54.03 -43.62 19.73
N LYS A 606 -54.32 -42.85 20.79
CA LYS A 606 -54.98 -43.39 22.00
C LYS A 606 -56.42 -42.92 22.20
N ILE A 607 -56.77 -41.68 21.84
CA ILE A 607 -58.10 -41.10 22.13
C ILE A 607 -59.10 -41.45 21.03
N GLU A 608 -58.76 -41.18 19.76
CA GLU A 608 -59.67 -41.39 18.61
C GLU A 608 -60.19 -42.84 18.51
N PRO A 609 -59.36 -43.91 18.58
CA PRO A 609 -59.88 -45.28 18.52
C PRO A 609 -60.75 -45.66 19.72
N MET A 610 -60.49 -45.10 20.92
CA MET A 610 -61.32 -45.36 22.09
C MET A 610 -62.65 -44.61 22.04
N GLN A 611 -62.70 -43.40 21.49
CA GLN A 611 -63.96 -42.69 21.18
C GLN A 611 -64.81 -43.49 20.17
N ALA A 612 -64.18 -44.04 19.12
CA ALA A 612 -64.87 -44.91 18.16
C ALA A 612 -65.43 -46.19 18.83
N ALA A 613 -64.67 -46.82 19.74
CA ALA A 613 -65.12 -47.99 20.48
C ALA A 613 -66.32 -47.69 21.41
N VAL A 614 -66.31 -46.56 22.12
CA VAL A 614 -67.45 -46.10 22.94
C VAL A 614 -68.70 -45.89 22.09
N ALA A 615 -68.57 -45.23 20.93
CA ALA A 615 -69.68 -45.00 20.01
C ALA A 615 -70.27 -46.31 19.46
N ALA A 616 -69.42 -47.30 19.13
CA ALA A 616 -69.86 -48.61 18.68
C ALA A 616 -70.62 -49.39 19.78
N ALA A 617 -70.10 -49.39 21.01
CA ALA A 617 -70.73 -50.05 22.15
C ALA A 617 -72.09 -49.42 22.51
N ALA A 618 -72.20 -48.08 22.47
CA ALA A 618 -73.46 -47.37 22.68
C ALA A 618 -74.53 -47.77 21.63
N LYS A 619 -74.15 -47.89 20.35
CA LYS A 619 -75.06 -48.32 19.27
C LYS A 619 -75.56 -49.76 19.48
N ALA A 620 -74.69 -50.68 19.90
CA ALA A 620 -75.05 -52.06 20.21
C ALA A 620 -76.04 -52.16 21.39
N MET A 621 -75.81 -51.38 22.46
CA MET A 621 -76.69 -51.30 23.62
C MET A 621 -78.12 -50.85 23.24
N SER A 622 -78.24 -49.80 22.42
CA SER A 622 -79.55 -49.30 21.97
C SER A 622 -80.33 -50.33 21.13
N ALA A 623 -79.63 -51.10 20.29
CA ALA A 623 -80.26 -52.17 19.50
C ALA A 623 -80.81 -53.30 20.38
N ALA A 624 -80.04 -53.74 21.39
CA ALA A 624 -80.47 -54.79 22.33
C ALA A 624 -81.71 -54.36 23.15
N GLN A 625 -81.73 -53.12 23.64
CA GLN A 625 -82.88 -52.57 24.39
C GLN A 625 -84.16 -52.51 23.54
N THR A 626 -84.03 -52.14 22.26
CA THR A 626 -85.17 -52.05 21.33
C THR A 626 -85.79 -53.43 21.06
N ALA A 627 -84.97 -54.48 20.92
CA ALA A 627 -85.46 -55.84 20.70
C ALA A 627 -86.23 -56.41 21.91
N HIS A 628 -85.75 -56.15 23.14
CA HIS A 628 -86.44 -56.58 24.36
C HIS A 628 -87.85 -55.96 24.51
N ALA A 629 -88.03 -54.71 24.11
CA ALA A 629 -89.29 -53.98 24.30
C ALA A 629 -90.49 -54.47 23.45
N ASN A 630 -90.24 -55.12 22.30
CA ASN A 630 -91.30 -55.40 21.32
C ASN A 630 -91.88 -56.84 21.39
N VAL A 631 -91.18 -57.78 22.03
CA VAL A 631 -91.47 -59.24 21.93
C VAL A 631 -92.88 -59.65 22.37
N GLU A 632 -93.48 -58.94 23.34
CA GLU A 632 -94.80 -59.25 23.91
C GLU A 632 -95.96 -58.80 23.01
N LYS A 633 -95.82 -57.65 22.35
CA LYS A 633 -96.83 -57.06 21.48
C LYS A 633 -97.07 -57.91 20.22
N ASP A 634 -95.99 -58.47 19.67
CA ASP A 634 -96.04 -59.28 18.46
C ASP A 634 -96.67 -60.66 18.72
N HIS A 635 -96.44 -61.24 19.91
CA HIS A 635 -97.04 -62.51 20.31
C HIS A 635 -98.57 -62.41 20.47
N GLN A 636 -99.06 -61.40 21.21
CA GLN A 636 -100.50 -61.21 21.41
C GLN A 636 -101.27 -61.03 20.10
N THR A 637 -100.70 -60.25 19.17
CA THR A 637 -101.28 -60.01 17.83
C THR A 637 -101.54 -61.32 17.07
N ARG A 638 -100.63 -62.29 17.18
CA ARG A 638 -100.70 -63.58 16.47
C ARG A 638 -101.76 -64.54 17.03
N VAL A 639 -102.00 -64.54 18.34
CA VAL A 639 -103.00 -65.40 18.98
C VAL A 639 -104.42 -64.96 18.60
N VAL A 640 -104.70 -63.65 18.60
CA VAL A 640 -106.03 -63.08 18.27
C VAL A 640 -106.48 -63.47 16.85
N ALA A 641 -105.57 -63.47 15.87
CA ALA A 641 -105.88 -63.82 14.49
C ALA A 641 -106.35 -65.28 14.33
N LEU A 642 -105.70 -66.22 15.03
CA LEU A 642 -105.98 -67.66 14.92
C LEU A 642 -107.32 -68.06 15.58
N THR A 643 -107.71 -67.40 16.68
CA THR A 643 -109.01 -67.64 17.34
C THR A 643 -110.18 -67.40 16.38
N LYS A 644 -110.13 -66.29 15.63
CA LYS A 644 -111.20 -65.89 14.70
C LYS A 644 -111.35 -66.85 13.51
N GLN A 645 -110.27 -67.53 13.13
CA GLN A 645 -110.26 -68.54 12.07
C GLN A 645 -110.99 -69.83 12.50
N VAL A 646 -110.88 -70.23 13.78
CA VAL A 646 -111.56 -71.42 14.34
C VAL A 646 -113.07 -71.24 14.38
N GLU A 647 -113.57 -70.08 14.81
CA GLU A 647 -115.00 -69.79 14.87
C GLU A 647 -115.66 -69.89 13.49
N THR A 648 -115.05 -69.30 12.46
CA THR A 648 -115.57 -69.25 11.09
C THR A 648 -115.75 -70.65 10.49
N GLN A 649 -114.78 -71.55 10.69
CA GLN A 649 -114.86 -72.93 10.22
C GLN A 649 -115.93 -73.75 10.97
N SER A 650 -116.17 -73.44 12.25
CA SER A 650 -117.12 -74.16 13.10
C SER A 650 -118.56 -74.03 12.61
N THR A 651 -118.95 -72.81 12.26
CA THR A 651 -120.30 -72.49 11.75
C THR A 651 -120.58 -73.17 10.41
N THR A 652 -119.58 -73.22 9.54
CA THR A 652 -119.69 -73.78 8.18
C THR A 652 -119.96 -75.28 8.20
N ALA A 653 -119.23 -76.04 9.01
CA ALA A 653 -119.41 -77.49 9.13
C ALA A 653 -120.80 -77.87 9.64
N LYS A 654 -121.28 -77.18 10.68
CA LYS A 654 -122.61 -77.44 11.28
C LYS A 654 -123.77 -77.19 10.32
N ALA A 655 -123.65 -76.17 9.46
CA ALA A 655 -124.67 -75.85 8.46
C ALA A 655 -124.82 -76.95 7.40
N LYS A 656 -123.70 -77.48 6.87
CA LYS A 656 -123.71 -78.52 5.83
C LYS A 656 -124.26 -79.85 6.31
N GLN A 657 -123.87 -80.30 7.52
CA GLN A 657 -124.43 -81.51 8.14
C GLN A 657 -125.97 -81.46 8.23
N THR A 658 -126.50 -80.34 8.71
CA THR A 658 -127.95 -80.14 8.92
C THR A 658 -128.77 -80.23 7.62
N ALA A 659 -128.18 -79.89 6.47
CA ALA A 659 -128.86 -79.94 5.17
C ALA A 659 -129.01 -81.38 4.67
N ALA A 660 -127.96 -82.20 4.78
CA ALA A 660 -127.98 -83.60 4.35
C ALA A 660 -129.01 -84.44 5.14
N ASP A 661 -129.07 -84.24 6.46
CA ASP A 661 -129.96 -85.01 7.34
C ASP A 661 -131.45 -84.73 7.07
N LYS A 662 -131.81 -83.48 6.74
CA LYS A 662 -133.19 -83.11 6.38
C LYS A 662 -133.63 -83.76 5.06
N PHE A 663 -132.76 -83.82 4.06
CA PHE A 663 -133.10 -84.38 2.75
C PHE A 663 -133.33 -85.90 2.81
N ALA A 664 -132.55 -86.61 3.64
CA ALA A 664 -132.72 -88.04 3.87
C ALA A 664 -134.11 -88.40 4.44
N GLY A 665 -134.66 -87.56 5.32
CA GLY A 665 -135.98 -87.79 5.94
C GLY A 665 -137.12 -87.80 4.92
N ALA A 666 -137.15 -86.83 3.99
CA ALA A 666 -138.21 -86.69 3.00
C ALA A 666 -138.29 -87.88 2.02
N MET A 667 -137.14 -88.43 1.64
CA MET A 667 -137.05 -89.59 0.73
C MET A 667 -137.73 -90.86 1.27
N THR A 668 -137.82 -91.00 2.60
CA THR A 668 -138.41 -92.18 3.23
C THR A 668 -139.94 -92.23 3.07
N GLU A 669 -140.62 -91.07 3.02
CA GLU A 669 -142.07 -91.03 2.79
C GLU A 669 -142.47 -91.29 1.33
N ALA A 670 -141.67 -90.80 0.37
CA ALA A 670 -141.93 -91.00 -1.06
C ALA A 670 -141.99 -92.50 -1.42
N ARG A 671 -141.04 -93.30 -0.89
CA ARG A 671 -140.96 -94.75 -1.13
C ARG A 671 -142.19 -95.52 -0.62
N LYS A 672 -142.80 -95.13 0.52
CA LYS A 672 -144.02 -95.79 1.04
C LYS A 672 -145.25 -95.62 0.16
N LYS A 673 -145.38 -94.48 -0.55
CA LYS A 673 -146.53 -94.26 -1.46
C LYS A 673 -146.49 -95.17 -2.68
N LEU A 674 -145.29 -95.53 -3.16
CA LEU A 674 -145.11 -96.43 -4.29
C LEU A 674 -145.69 -97.82 -4.01
N GLU A 675 -145.36 -98.42 -2.85
CA GLU A 675 -145.85 -99.74 -2.42
C GLU A 675 -147.40 -99.79 -2.37
N THR A 676 -148.03 -98.68 -1.99
CA THR A 676 -149.49 -98.60 -1.83
C THR A 676 -150.22 -98.73 -3.18
N PHE A 677 -149.73 -98.06 -4.23
CA PHE A 677 -150.31 -98.18 -5.58
C PHE A 677 -150.08 -99.55 -6.20
N GLU A 678 -148.97 -100.23 -5.87
CA GLU A 678 -148.61 -101.53 -6.43
C GLU A 678 -149.57 -102.64 -5.95
N ALA A 679 -150.05 -102.54 -4.70
CA ALA A 679 -151.04 -103.44 -4.13
C ALA A 679 -152.46 -103.27 -4.74
N GLU A 680 -152.90 -102.03 -4.98
CA GLU A 680 -154.26 -101.74 -5.45
C GLU A 680 -154.49 -102.17 -6.91
N TYR A 681 -153.46 -102.06 -7.76
CA TYR A 681 -153.49 -102.55 -9.14
C TYR A 681 -153.70 -104.07 -9.23
N GLN A 682 -152.98 -104.85 -8.40
CA GLN A 682 -153.10 -106.31 -8.41
C GLN A 682 -154.51 -106.78 -8.02
N LYS A 683 -155.13 -106.12 -7.02
CA LYS A 683 -156.46 -106.48 -6.53
C LYS A 683 -157.56 -106.33 -7.60
N LEU A 684 -157.49 -105.28 -8.42
CA LEU A 684 -158.44 -105.04 -9.51
C LEU A 684 -158.28 -106.06 -10.65
N LYS A 685 -157.06 -106.53 -10.89
CA LYS A 685 -156.76 -107.51 -11.95
C LYS A 685 -157.41 -108.86 -11.71
N SER A 686 -157.61 -109.25 -10.44
CA SER A 686 -158.19 -110.54 -10.05
C SER A 686 -159.70 -110.64 -10.20
N ALA A 687 -160.44 -109.53 -10.31
CA ALA A 687 -161.90 -109.54 -10.24
C ALA A 687 -162.62 -109.81 -11.58
N ALA A 688 -161.93 -109.67 -12.71
CA ALA A 688 -162.54 -109.68 -14.05
C ALA A 688 -162.55 -111.07 -14.74
N ALA A 689 -162.49 -112.17 -13.98
CA ALA A 689 -162.23 -113.51 -14.53
C ALA A 689 -163.34 -114.55 -14.36
N ASP A 690 -164.30 -114.36 -13.44
CA ASP A 690 -165.21 -115.44 -13.00
C ASP A 690 -166.70 -115.13 -13.28
N THR A 691 -167.23 -115.48 -14.47
CA THR A 691 -168.66 -115.84 -14.67
C THR A 691 -168.95 -116.56 -16.02
N ALA A 692 -168.48 -117.80 -16.21
CA ALA A 692 -169.05 -118.75 -17.19
C ALA A 692 -168.60 -120.21 -16.97
N GLU A 693 -169.47 -121.08 -16.45
CA GLU A 693 -169.21 -122.52 -16.26
C GLU A 693 -170.50 -123.35 -16.46
N PRO A 694 -170.49 -124.49 -17.21
CA PRO A 694 -171.66 -125.37 -17.33
C PRO A 694 -171.42 -126.85 -16.95
N THR A 695 -172.40 -127.44 -16.26
CA THR A 695 -172.41 -128.82 -15.73
C THR A 695 -172.78 -129.93 -16.73
N LYS A 696 -172.28 -131.17 -16.53
CA LYS A 696 -173.04 -132.42 -16.85
C LYS A 696 -172.57 -133.68 -16.09
N THR A 697 -173.39 -134.74 -16.15
CA THR A 697 -173.35 -135.96 -15.29
C THR A 697 -173.37 -137.25 -16.12
N ALA A 698 -172.75 -138.34 -15.60
CA ALA A 698 -172.91 -139.77 -15.98
C ALA A 698 -172.54 -140.19 -17.45
N ALA A 699 -172.18 -141.45 -17.77
CA ALA A 699 -172.20 -142.74 -17.04
C ALA A 699 -171.09 -143.72 -17.52
N ASN A 700 -170.87 -144.81 -16.76
CA ASN A 700 -170.14 -146.08 -17.01
C ASN A 700 -169.20 -146.28 -18.24
N ASN A 701 -168.03 -146.87 -17.93
CA ASN A 701 -167.04 -147.54 -18.81
C ASN A 701 -166.30 -146.71 -19.88
#